data_AF-A0A014N1X1-F1
#
_entry.id   AF-A0A014N1X1-F1
#
_cell.length_a   1.000
_cell.length_b   1.000
_cell.length_c   1.000
_cell.angle_alpha   90.00
_cell.angle_beta   90.00
_cell.angle_gamma   90.00
#
_symmetry.space_group_name_H-M   'P 1'
#
loop_
_entity.id
_entity.type
_entity.pdbx_description
1 polymer ?
#
loop_
_entity_poly.entity_id
_entity_poly.type
_entity_poly.pdbx_seq_one_letter_code
_entity_poly.pdbx_strand_id
1 'polypeptide(L)'
;MDAATAQLLPADSARSVLVGRVWDPETGGPRVVTVRGDQLLDLTDEFSTVAELIEDAAPGGAVARAAAPARWSLRDVAASSAGADPNVPRLLAPIDLQVIKACGITFTESLIERVIEERCRGDFTRASAVRGLVMDALGGSIAVAPGSPEALRVIEVLTAQGMWSQYLEVGLGPYPEVFTKAPVLSAVGPGSGIGIPSFSQWNNPEPELVLVVDSGGRVKGATLGNDVNLRDIEGRSALLLGMAKDNNASCAVGPFIRLLDGDFTLDVLRDEEITLRIAGRDGFRLEGHNSLSRISRTFEELVGATYGVHHQYPDGFALFTGTLFAPTQDRGEAGMGFTHRPGDRVTISSPHLGTLMNTTVPTEELPPWDFGLRAMSTYLRDRSPSHMVPTSSDPAVVLVPHADCASVLAEVPGLRPVVYDPQSALPAEARTARVLVAPFQMTPGMTALTDGMPDLELVQLLTAGAEAWIGRLPEGVALSDCRGAHGGATAEWVVSALLAVYRHLPRFGRAQDEGRWDYHRTEELAGKRILIVGAGDVAENTVRRLAGFEVSTTLVGRHARDGVRGMDELPALLPEHDATVLVVPLTEETRGMADAEFLAAMPDGAVLVNAARGPVCDTDALVAELDSGRLRAALDVTDPEPLPAGHPLWKVPGLLLTPHVAASVPLTMSRAYDVVAEQLRYFVRGEEPPNVVHGTY
;
A
#
# COMPACT_ATOMS: atom_id res chain seq x y z
N MET A 1 12.53 -2.08 -34.24
CA MET A 1 12.56 -3.24 -33.36
C MET A 1 12.40 -4.50 -34.20
N ASP A 2 13.19 -5.55 -33.96
CA ASP A 2 13.01 -6.85 -34.64
C ASP A 2 11.92 -7.70 -33.97
N ALA A 3 11.52 -8.80 -34.62
CA ALA A 3 10.40 -9.62 -34.16
C ALA A 3 10.66 -10.32 -32.81
N ALA A 4 11.92 -10.66 -32.51
CA ALA A 4 12.27 -11.33 -31.25
C ALA A 4 12.20 -10.34 -30.07
N THR A 5 12.68 -9.12 -30.26
CA THR A 5 12.60 -8.05 -29.25
C THR A 5 11.16 -7.58 -29.05
N ALA A 6 10.37 -7.49 -30.12
CA ALA A 6 8.97 -7.10 -30.04
C ALA A 6 8.13 -8.07 -29.20
N GLN A 7 8.49 -9.36 -29.16
CA GLN A 7 7.80 -10.37 -28.36
C GLN A 7 7.97 -10.16 -26.84
N LEU A 8 9.05 -9.49 -26.39
CA LEU A 8 9.23 -9.17 -24.97
C LEU A 8 8.19 -8.18 -24.47
N LEU A 9 7.58 -7.40 -25.35
CA LEU A 9 6.63 -6.37 -24.99
C LEU A 9 5.19 -6.87 -25.16
N PRO A 10 4.23 -6.36 -24.38
CA PRO A 10 2.83 -6.68 -24.58
C PRO A 10 2.31 -6.13 -25.91
N ALA A 11 1.20 -6.70 -26.38
CA ALA A 11 0.61 -6.37 -27.68
C ALA A 11 0.25 -4.88 -27.80
N ASP A 12 -0.14 -4.24 -26.69
CA ASP A 12 -0.50 -2.83 -26.56
C ASP A 12 0.60 -1.98 -25.90
N SER A 13 1.87 -2.37 -26.09
CA SER A 13 3.02 -1.74 -25.42
C SER A 13 3.14 -0.22 -25.52
N ALA A 14 2.58 0.39 -26.56
CA ALA A 14 2.54 1.85 -26.70
C ALA A 14 1.73 2.56 -25.60
N ARG A 15 0.79 1.85 -24.95
CA ARG A 15 -0.06 2.36 -23.87
C ARG A 15 0.29 1.78 -22.50
N SER A 16 1.20 0.81 -22.43
CA SER A 16 1.60 0.17 -21.18
C SER A 16 2.68 0.96 -20.45
N VAL A 17 2.60 1.00 -19.11
CA VAL A 17 3.72 1.43 -18.27
C VAL A 17 4.47 0.19 -17.79
N LEU A 18 5.69 0.02 -18.31
CA LEU A 18 6.53 -1.16 -18.04
C LEU A 18 7.73 -0.76 -17.21
N VAL A 19 8.01 -1.54 -16.18
CA VAL A 19 9.15 -1.40 -15.27
C VAL A 19 9.99 -2.66 -15.32
N GLY A 20 11.31 -2.51 -15.37
CA GLY A 20 12.24 -3.63 -15.30
C GLY A 20 13.53 -3.25 -14.59
N ARG A 21 14.49 -4.16 -14.66
CA ARG A 21 15.85 -3.92 -14.17
C ARG A 21 16.89 -4.34 -15.19
N VAL A 22 17.97 -3.58 -15.28
CA VAL A 22 19.14 -3.87 -16.10
C VAL A 22 20.36 -3.98 -15.20
N TRP A 23 21.15 -5.04 -15.35
CA TRP A 23 22.48 -5.06 -14.79
C TRP A 23 23.37 -4.12 -15.61
N ASP A 24 23.96 -3.13 -14.96
CA ASP A 24 24.85 -2.17 -15.60
C ASP A 24 26.31 -2.46 -15.23
N PRO A 25 27.12 -2.97 -16.17
CA PRO A 25 28.52 -3.27 -15.90
C PRO A 25 29.35 -2.02 -15.58
N GLU A 26 28.94 -0.84 -16.05
CA GLU A 26 29.65 0.41 -15.76
C GLU A 26 29.55 0.79 -14.27
N THR A 27 28.41 0.48 -13.65
CA THR A 27 28.17 0.79 -12.24
C THR A 27 28.27 -0.41 -11.31
N GLY A 28 28.43 -1.62 -11.86
CA GLY A 28 28.61 -2.85 -11.09
C GLY A 28 27.36 -3.30 -10.35
N GLY A 29 26.16 -2.94 -10.83
CA GLY A 29 24.93 -3.36 -10.17
C GLY A 29 23.63 -3.06 -10.94
N PRO A 30 22.47 -3.37 -10.31
CA PRO A 30 21.16 -3.28 -10.94
C PRO A 30 20.63 -1.84 -11.05
N ARG A 31 20.01 -1.53 -12.18
CA ARG A 31 19.39 -0.24 -12.49
C ARG A 31 17.92 -0.43 -12.77
N VAL A 32 17.07 0.42 -12.18
CA VAL A 32 15.63 0.46 -12.44
C VAL A 32 15.40 1.11 -13.79
N VAL A 33 14.57 0.51 -14.65
CA VAL A 33 14.32 1.03 -16.00
C VAL A 33 12.84 1.04 -16.37
N THR A 34 12.46 1.94 -17.26
CA THR A 34 11.18 1.87 -18.00
C THR A 34 11.42 1.72 -19.50
N VAL A 35 10.44 1.15 -20.20
CA VAL A 35 10.48 0.92 -21.65
C VAL A 35 9.68 2.00 -22.39
N ARG A 36 10.31 2.63 -23.40
CA ARG A 36 9.65 3.52 -24.37
C ARG A 36 10.06 3.14 -25.79
N GLY A 37 9.24 2.35 -26.47
CA GLY A 37 9.60 1.80 -27.78
C GLY A 37 10.83 0.89 -27.69
N ASP A 38 11.88 1.17 -28.46
CA ASP A 38 13.15 0.41 -28.46
C ASP A 38 14.19 0.98 -27.47
N GLN A 39 13.76 1.82 -26.51
CA GLN A 39 14.63 2.48 -25.53
C GLN A 39 14.32 2.01 -24.11
N LEU A 40 15.39 1.79 -23.35
CA LEU A 40 15.37 1.62 -21.90
C LEU A 40 15.86 2.90 -21.25
N LEU A 41 14.97 3.53 -20.49
CA LEU A 41 15.25 4.76 -19.76
C LEU A 41 15.64 4.40 -18.33
N ASP A 42 16.73 4.99 -17.83
CA ASP A 42 17.28 4.74 -16.49
C ASP A 42 16.49 5.55 -15.45
N LEU A 43 15.63 4.89 -14.69
CA LEU A 43 14.83 5.49 -13.61
C LEU A 43 15.62 5.58 -12.30
N THR A 44 16.85 5.06 -12.25
CA THR A 44 17.44 4.72 -10.96
C THR A 44 17.83 5.91 -10.10
N ASP A 45 17.96 7.10 -10.70
CA ASP A 45 18.24 8.33 -9.94
C ASP A 45 16.97 8.88 -9.26
N GLU A 46 15.78 8.46 -9.71
CA GLU A 46 14.50 8.78 -9.07
C GLU A 46 14.03 7.67 -8.14
N PHE A 47 14.28 6.41 -8.50
CA PHE A 47 13.92 5.24 -7.71
C PHE A 47 15.14 4.33 -7.60
N SER A 48 15.74 4.26 -6.42
CA SER A 48 16.93 3.44 -6.16
C SER A 48 16.63 1.94 -6.31
N THR A 49 15.38 1.55 -6.09
CA THR A 49 14.88 0.17 -6.20
C THR A 49 13.48 0.13 -6.81
N VAL A 50 13.10 -1.02 -7.33
CA VAL A 50 11.73 -1.32 -7.75
C VAL A 50 10.80 -1.36 -6.54
N ALA A 51 11.24 -1.90 -5.39
CA ALA A 51 10.48 -1.82 -4.14
C ALA A 51 10.06 -0.38 -3.80
N GLU A 52 11.01 0.57 -3.82
CA GLU A 52 10.71 1.99 -3.63
C GLU A 52 9.69 2.53 -4.63
N LEU A 53 9.83 2.20 -5.92
CA LEU A 53 8.87 2.62 -6.94
C LEU A 53 7.46 2.06 -6.68
N ILE A 54 7.36 0.80 -6.26
CA ILE A 54 6.08 0.11 -6.04
C ILE A 54 5.32 0.69 -4.84
N GLU A 55 6.02 1.26 -3.86
CA GLU A 55 5.40 1.95 -2.71
C GLU A 55 4.75 3.29 -3.09
N ASP A 56 5.05 3.87 -4.25
CA ASP A 56 4.38 5.09 -4.72
C ASP A 56 2.85 4.88 -4.79
N ALA A 57 2.08 5.89 -4.39
CA ALA A 57 0.61 5.81 -4.42
C ALA A 57 0.07 5.54 -5.84
N ALA A 58 0.72 6.10 -6.86
CA ALA A 58 0.39 6.01 -8.27
C ALA A 58 1.66 5.79 -9.14
N PRO A 59 2.26 4.59 -9.09
CA PRO A 59 3.59 4.33 -9.68
C PRO A 59 3.59 4.54 -11.21
N GLY A 60 2.48 4.27 -11.90
CA GLY A 60 2.35 4.55 -13.34
C GLY A 60 2.53 6.03 -13.67
N GLY A 61 1.91 6.89 -12.86
CA GLY A 61 2.06 8.34 -12.96
C GLY A 61 3.45 8.83 -12.59
N ALA A 62 4.09 8.20 -11.60
CA ALA A 62 5.47 8.51 -11.20
C ALA A 62 6.46 8.22 -12.35
N VAL A 63 6.38 7.03 -12.95
CA VAL A 63 7.19 6.66 -14.14
C VAL A 63 6.89 7.57 -15.34
N ALA A 64 5.66 8.06 -15.50
CA ALA A 64 5.31 8.97 -16.59
C ALA A 64 5.90 10.37 -16.42
N ARG A 65 6.05 10.85 -15.18
CA ARG A 65 6.66 12.15 -14.85
C ARG A 65 8.18 12.11 -14.78
N ALA A 66 8.76 10.93 -14.63
CA ALA A 66 10.18 10.71 -14.53
C ALA A 66 10.95 11.32 -15.70
N ALA A 67 11.95 12.16 -15.40
CA ALA A 67 12.86 12.76 -16.37
C ALA A 67 14.04 11.82 -16.65
N ALA A 68 13.74 10.57 -16.98
CA ALA A 68 14.72 9.51 -17.10
C ALA A 68 15.45 9.53 -18.45
N PRO A 69 16.79 9.54 -18.47
CA PRO A 69 17.55 9.51 -19.71
C PRO A 69 17.43 8.14 -20.38
N ALA A 70 17.25 8.15 -21.70
CA ALA A 70 17.41 6.94 -22.51
C ALA A 70 18.88 6.51 -22.47
N ARG A 71 19.16 5.31 -21.93
CA ARG A 71 20.53 4.84 -21.70
C ARG A 71 20.89 3.61 -22.52
N TRP A 72 19.92 2.74 -22.80
CA TRP A 72 20.17 1.52 -23.59
C TRP A 72 19.10 1.29 -24.66
N SER A 73 19.47 0.56 -25.71
CA SER A 73 18.50 -0.03 -26.63
C SER A 73 17.93 -1.31 -26.03
N LEU A 74 16.60 -1.46 -26.05
CA LEU A 74 15.95 -2.70 -25.58
C LEU A 74 16.44 -3.90 -26.38
N ARG A 75 16.56 -3.77 -27.72
CA ARG A 75 17.08 -4.83 -28.58
C ARG A 75 18.48 -5.31 -28.18
N ASP A 76 19.39 -4.37 -27.97
CA ASP A 76 20.78 -4.72 -27.68
C ASP A 76 20.90 -5.40 -26.31
N VAL A 77 20.19 -4.88 -25.30
CA VAL A 77 20.15 -5.48 -23.96
C VAL A 77 19.44 -6.84 -23.98
N ALA A 78 18.37 -7.00 -24.75
CA ALA A 78 17.69 -8.28 -24.90
C ALA A 78 18.60 -9.33 -25.56
N ALA A 79 19.34 -8.93 -26.59
CA ALA A 79 20.27 -9.81 -27.29
C ALA A 79 21.43 -10.27 -26.39
N SER A 80 22.01 -9.36 -25.59
CA SER A 80 23.07 -9.69 -24.64
C SER A 80 22.59 -10.53 -23.46
N SER A 81 21.32 -10.39 -23.05
CA SER A 81 20.73 -11.18 -21.94
C SER A 81 20.70 -12.67 -22.21
N ALA A 82 20.73 -13.09 -23.48
CA ALA A 82 20.84 -14.51 -23.86
C ALA A 82 22.28 -15.06 -23.76
N GLY A 83 23.27 -14.18 -23.52
CA GLY A 83 24.68 -14.52 -23.38
C GLY A 83 25.12 -14.61 -21.91
N ALA A 84 26.32 -15.18 -21.69
CA ALA A 84 26.92 -15.33 -20.36
C ALA A 84 28.00 -14.27 -20.06
N ASP A 85 28.13 -13.22 -20.87
CA ASP A 85 29.16 -12.19 -20.66
C ASP A 85 28.73 -11.23 -19.53
N PRO A 86 29.45 -11.20 -18.39
CA PRO A 86 29.09 -10.32 -17.28
C PRO A 86 29.39 -8.84 -17.55
N ASN A 87 30.14 -8.51 -18.61
CA ASN A 87 30.62 -7.17 -18.92
C ASN A 87 29.71 -6.38 -19.86
N VAL A 88 28.56 -6.94 -20.23
CA VAL A 88 27.56 -6.27 -21.07
C VAL A 88 26.26 -6.05 -20.28
N PRO A 89 25.52 -4.97 -20.56
CA PRO A 89 24.22 -4.76 -19.95
C PRO A 89 23.28 -5.93 -20.24
N ARG A 90 22.49 -6.37 -19.26
CA ARG A 90 21.51 -7.46 -19.43
C ARG A 90 20.26 -7.22 -18.58
N LEU A 91 19.13 -7.75 -19.02
CA LEU A 91 17.89 -7.76 -18.25
C LEU A 91 18.04 -8.64 -17.01
N LEU A 92 17.51 -8.16 -15.90
CA LEU A 92 17.34 -8.89 -14.65
C LEU A 92 15.86 -9.22 -14.45
N ALA A 93 15.54 -10.05 -13.46
CA ALA A 93 14.15 -10.16 -12.99
C ALA A 93 13.67 -8.74 -12.60
N PRO A 94 12.44 -8.33 -12.92
CA PRO A 94 12.02 -6.94 -12.74
C PRO A 94 11.67 -6.59 -11.28
N ILE A 95 11.87 -7.50 -10.32
CA ILE A 95 11.67 -7.33 -8.87
C ILE A 95 13.01 -7.33 -8.12
N ASP A 96 13.17 -6.60 -7.02
CA ASP A 96 14.39 -6.59 -6.21
C ASP A 96 14.21 -7.06 -4.76
N LEU A 97 13.75 -6.17 -3.87
CA LEU A 97 13.69 -6.41 -2.43
C LEU A 97 12.40 -7.15 -2.03
N GLN A 98 11.44 -7.23 -2.95
CA GLN A 98 10.22 -8.01 -2.76
C GLN A 98 10.57 -9.47 -2.46
N VAL A 99 9.96 -10.02 -1.41
CA VAL A 99 10.02 -11.47 -1.18
C VAL A 99 9.25 -12.19 -2.29
N ILE A 100 9.69 -13.39 -2.65
CA ILE A 100 9.08 -14.18 -3.73
C ILE A 100 8.24 -15.28 -3.10
N LYS A 101 6.92 -15.15 -3.24
CA LYS A 101 5.92 -16.06 -2.70
C LYS A 101 5.18 -16.75 -3.82
N ALA A 102 4.66 -17.93 -3.53
CA ALA A 102 3.79 -18.65 -4.43
C ALA A 102 2.59 -19.22 -3.70
N CYS A 103 1.46 -19.19 -4.40
CA CYS A 103 0.25 -19.89 -4.02
C CYS A 103 0.18 -21.22 -4.77
N GLY A 104 0.23 -22.32 -4.03
CA GLY A 104 0.07 -23.65 -4.60
C GLY A 104 -1.40 -23.95 -4.90
N ILE A 105 -1.63 -24.87 -5.84
CA ILE A 105 -2.91 -25.54 -6.12
C ILE A 105 -4.10 -24.58 -6.13
N THR A 106 -4.15 -23.76 -7.17
CA THR A 106 -5.21 -22.77 -7.38
C THR A 106 -6.23 -23.21 -8.43
N PHE A 107 -6.21 -24.48 -8.84
CA PHE A 107 -7.12 -25.05 -9.83
C PHE A 107 -7.71 -26.36 -9.33
N THR A 108 -8.88 -26.27 -8.70
CA THR A 108 -9.52 -27.34 -7.96
C THR A 108 -9.93 -28.53 -8.84
N GLU A 109 -10.41 -28.29 -10.07
CA GLU A 109 -10.79 -29.36 -11.00
C GLU A 109 -9.59 -30.25 -11.36
N SER A 110 -8.47 -29.62 -11.73
CA SER A 110 -7.22 -30.33 -12.07
C SER A 110 -6.67 -31.11 -10.89
N LEU A 111 -6.80 -30.57 -9.68
CA LEU A 111 -6.41 -31.25 -8.45
C LEU A 111 -7.23 -32.54 -8.23
N ILE A 112 -8.56 -32.43 -8.26
CA ILE A 112 -9.45 -33.56 -7.99
C ILE A 112 -9.16 -34.69 -8.98
N GLU A 113 -9.06 -34.35 -10.28
CA GLU A 113 -8.80 -35.35 -11.31
C GLU A 113 -7.45 -36.04 -11.09
N ARG A 114 -6.40 -35.27 -10.78
CA ARG A 114 -5.07 -35.82 -10.50
C ARG A 114 -5.06 -36.75 -9.29
N VAL A 115 -5.74 -36.40 -8.20
CA VAL A 115 -5.83 -37.26 -7.01
C VAL A 115 -6.53 -38.57 -7.34
N ILE A 116 -7.58 -38.54 -8.15
CA ILE A 116 -8.30 -39.74 -8.59
C ILE A 116 -7.37 -40.61 -9.44
N GLU A 117 -6.71 -40.04 -10.45
CA GLU A 117 -5.81 -40.77 -11.35
C GLU A 117 -4.64 -41.43 -10.61
N GLU A 118 -3.93 -40.67 -9.76
CA GLU A 118 -2.76 -41.15 -9.01
C GLU A 118 -3.14 -42.28 -8.02
N ARG A 119 -4.28 -42.16 -7.34
CA ARG A 119 -4.73 -43.15 -6.35
C ARG A 119 -5.38 -44.38 -6.99
N CYS A 120 -5.96 -44.23 -8.18
CA CYS A 120 -6.54 -45.35 -8.92
C CYS A 120 -5.53 -46.14 -9.76
N ARG A 121 -4.31 -45.61 -9.99
CA ARG A 121 -3.22 -46.30 -10.73
C ARG A 121 -3.66 -46.88 -12.08
N GLY A 122 -4.54 -46.17 -12.79
CA GLY A 122 -5.07 -46.58 -14.09
C GLY A 122 -6.23 -47.58 -14.06
N ASP A 123 -6.79 -47.93 -12.89
CA ASP A 123 -8.04 -48.70 -12.81
C ASP A 123 -9.25 -47.81 -13.17
N PHE A 124 -9.70 -47.95 -14.42
CA PHE A 124 -10.81 -47.17 -14.97
C PHE A 124 -12.12 -47.36 -14.20
N THR A 125 -12.42 -48.59 -13.74
CA THR A 125 -13.67 -48.90 -13.03
C THR A 125 -13.68 -48.21 -11.67
N ARG A 126 -12.57 -48.30 -10.94
CA ARG A 126 -12.42 -47.65 -9.63
C ARG A 126 -12.42 -46.13 -9.76
N ALA A 127 -11.72 -45.58 -10.75
CA ALA A 127 -11.71 -44.14 -11.03
C ALA A 127 -13.11 -43.63 -11.36
N SER A 128 -13.87 -44.35 -12.19
CA SER A 128 -15.26 -43.99 -12.52
C SER A 128 -16.19 -44.03 -11.31
N ALA A 129 -16.04 -45.01 -10.41
CA ALA A 129 -16.83 -45.09 -9.19
C ALA A 129 -16.55 -43.90 -8.25
N VAL A 130 -15.28 -43.54 -8.08
CA VAL A 130 -14.89 -42.39 -7.25
C VAL A 130 -15.36 -41.07 -7.86
N ARG A 131 -15.25 -40.89 -9.19
CA ARG A 131 -15.83 -39.72 -9.88
C ARG A 131 -17.33 -39.60 -9.62
N GLY A 132 -18.07 -40.71 -9.66
CA GLY A 132 -19.49 -40.72 -9.32
C GLY A 132 -19.77 -40.19 -7.91
N LEU A 133 -19.03 -40.69 -6.91
CA LEU A 133 -19.17 -40.22 -5.52
C LEU A 133 -18.82 -38.73 -5.33
N VAL A 134 -17.79 -38.25 -6.03
CA VAL A 134 -17.41 -36.82 -6.00
C VAL A 134 -18.49 -35.96 -6.66
N MET A 135 -19.02 -36.37 -7.82
CA MET A 135 -20.11 -35.67 -8.51
C MET A 135 -21.38 -35.59 -7.68
N ASP A 136 -21.72 -36.67 -6.95
CA ASP A 136 -22.84 -36.70 -6.02
C ASP A 136 -22.62 -35.71 -4.86
N ALA A 137 -21.40 -35.65 -4.31
CA ALA A 137 -21.05 -34.72 -3.22
C ALA A 137 -21.13 -33.24 -3.65
N LEU A 138 -20.84 -32.97 -4.92
CA LEU A 138 -20.90 -31.65 -5.55
C LEU A 138 -22.29 -31.26 -6.09
N GLY A 139 -23.30 -32.13 -5.95
CA GLY A 139 -24.66 -31.84 -6.43
C GLY A 139 -24.78 -31.70 -7.94
N GLY A 140 -23.88 -32.33 -8.71
CA GLY A 140 -23.88 -32.30 -10.18
C GLY A 140 -23.10 -31.15 -10.84
N SER A 141 -22.47 -30.26 -10.06
CA SER A 141 -21.51 -29.26 -10.57
C SER A 141 -20.07 -29.79 -10.49
N ILE A 142 -19.20 -29.39 -11.41
CA ILE A 142 -17.76 -29.74 -11.40
C ILE A 142 -16.93 -28.63 -10.73
N ALA A 143 -17.41 -27.39 -10.78
CA ALA A 143 -16.75 -26.26 -10.15
C ALA A 143 -17.16 -26.16 -8.67
N VAL A 144 -16.16 -26.11 -7.78
CA VAL A 144 -16.36 -25.99 -6.33
C VAL A 144 -15.46 -24.91 -5.75
N ALA A 145 -16.04 -24.01 -4.96
CA ALA A 145 -15.30 -22.97 -4.26
C ALA A 145 -14.53 -23.58 -3.08
N PRO A 146 -13.21 -23.37 -2.94
CA PRO A 146 -12.46 -23.84 -1.79
C PRO A 146 -13.03 -23.30 -0.47
N GLY A 147 -13.03 -24.11 0.58
CA GLY A 147 -13.61 -23.79 1.88
C GLY A 147 -15.15 -23.88 1.95
N SER A 148 -15.83 -24.11 0.83
CA SER A 148 -17.29 -24.32 0.81
C SER A 148 -17.71 -25.63 1.48
N PRO A 149 -18.98 -25.72 1.95
CA PRO A 149 -19.54 -26.98 2.44
C PRO A 149 -19.42 -28.13 1.44
N GLU A 150 -19.56 -27.86 0.14
CA GLU A 150 -19.39 -28.81 -0.96
C GLU A 150 -17.95 -29.32 -1.03
N ALA A 151 -16.96 -28.42 -0.96
CA ALA A 151 -15.54 -28.78 -1.00
C ALA A 151 -15.16 -29.65 0.21
N LEU A 152 -15.66 -29.32 1.41
CA LEU A 152 -15.43 -30.11 2.62
C LEU A 152 -16.04 -31.52 2.51
N ARG A 153 -17.24 -31.66 1.92
CA ARG A 153 -17.83 -32.98 1.63
C ARG A 153 -16.98 -33.79 0.66
N VAL A 154 -16.40 -33.16 -0.37
CA VAL A 154 -15.47 -33.86 -1.30
C VAL A 154 -14.23 -34.37 -0.55
N ILE A 155 -13.65 -33.55 0.34
CA ILE A 155 -12.53 -33.97 1.20
C ILE A 155 -12.93 -35.18 2.05
N GLU A 156 -14.11 -35.17 2.69
CA GLU A 156 -14.62 -36.27 3.48
C GLU A 156 -14.78 -37.56 2.66
N VAL A 157 -15.39 -37.47 1.47
CA VAL A 157 -15.58 -38.60 0.56
C VAL A 157 -14.25 -39.20 0.11
N LEU A 158 -13.31 -38.37 -0.36
CA LEU A 158 -12.00 -38.85 -0.80
C LEU A 158 -11.20 -39.45 0.36
N THR A 159 -11.31 -38.86 1.56
CA THR A 159 -10.68 -39.41 2.77
C THR A 159 -11.25 -40.77 3.15
N ALA A 160 -12.58 -40.93 3.09
CA ALA A 160 -13.24 -42.21 3.36
C ALA A 160 -12.85 -43.31 2.35
N GLN A 161 -12.48 -42.94 1.12
CA GLN A 161 -11.93 -43.86 0.11
C GLN A 161 -10.43 -44.15 0.30
N GLY A 162 -9.81 -43.63 1.36
CA GLY A 162 -8.37 -43.76 1.63
C GLY A 162 -7.50 -42.93 0.68
N MET A 163 -8.06 -41.88 0.08
CA MET A 163 -7.42 -41.02 -0.93
C MET A 163 -6.97 -39.67 -0.37
N TRP A 164 -6.92 -39.50 0.96
CA TRP A 164 -6.44 -38.26 1.57
C TRP A 164 -5.04 -37.88 1.06
N SER A 165 -4.84 -36.59 0.84
CA SER A 165 -3.58 -35.97 0.46
C SER A 165 -3.51 -34.57 1.05
N GLN A 166 -2.32 -34.09 1.37
CA GLN A 166 -2.07 -32.71 1.82
C GLN A 166 -2.58 -31.69 0.80
N TYR A 167 -2.58 -32.06 -0.47
CA TYR A 167 -3.10 -31.24 -1.56
C TYR A 167 -4.61 -30.96 -1.47
N LEU A 168 -5.39 -31.87 -0.86
CA LEU A 168 -6.82 -31.64 -0.62
C LEU A 168 -7.04 -30.55 0.43
N GLU A 169 -6.20 -30.48 1.46
CA GLU A 169 -6.27 -29.45 2.52
C GLU A 169 -6.14 -28.05 1.92
N VAL A 170 -5.18 -27.86 1.02
CA VAL A 170 -4.86 -26.53 0.50
C VAL A 170 -5.64 -26.18 -0.78
N GLY A 171 -5.99 -27.18 -1.59
CA GLY A 171 -6.72 -26.97 -2.84
C GLY A 171 -8.25 -26.96 -2.73
N LEU A 172 -8.80 -27.58 -1.68
CA LEU A 172 -10.24 -27.60 -1.39
C LEU A 172 -10.59 -27.01 -0.01
N GLY A 173 -9.66 -26.98 0.94
CA GLY A 173 -9.90 -26.40 2.25
C GLY A 173 -9.93 -24.87 2.23
N PRO A 174 -10.21 -24.24 3.39
CA PRO A 174 -10.42 -22.80 3.50
C PRO A 174 -9.14 -21.98 3.33
N TYR A 175 -7.96 -22.57 3.50
CA TYR A 175 -6.68 -21.86 3.46
C TYR A 175 -5.88 -22.26 2.22
N PRO A 176 -5.47 -21.31 1.37
CA PRO A 176 -4.55 -21.62 0.28
C PRO A 176 -3.16 -21.98 0.82
N GLU A 177 -2.42 -22.77 0.06
CA GLU A 177 -1.00 -22.98 0.32
C GLU A 177 -0.24 -21.71 -0.03
N VAL A 178 0.44 -21.08 0.93
CA VAL A 178 1.36 -19.98 0.67
C VAL A 178 2.74 -20.40 1.12
N PHE A 179 3.71 -20.39 0.21
CA PHE A 179 5.09 -20.77 0.50
C PHE A 179 6.11 -19.78 -0.08
N THR A 180 7.34 -19.83 0.41
CA THR A 180 8.46 -19.07 -0.17
C THR A 180 8.94 -19.76 -1.43
N LYS A 181 8.80 -19.10 -2.57
CA LYS A 181 9.19 -19.65 -3.87
C LYS A 181 10.68 -19.53 -4.13
N ALA A 182 11.30 -18.42 -3.72
CA ALA A 182 12.72 -18.23 -3.88
C ALA A 182 13.23 -17.12 -2.94
N PRO A 183 14.53 -17.11 -2.59
CA PRO A 183 15.13 -16.01 -1.85
C PRO A 183 15.04 -14.65 -2.60
N VAL A 184 15.04 -13.55 -1.85
CA VAL A 184 15.13 -12.19 -2.39
C VAL A 184 16.37 -12.04 -3.28
N LEU A 185 16.23 -11.37 -4.43
CA LEU A 185 17.26 -11.21 -5.49
C LEU A 185 17.75 -12.49 -6.20
N SER A 186 17.16 -13.66 -5.94
CA SER A 186 17.61 -14.92 -6.57
C SER A 186 16.94 -15.25 -7.91
N ALA A 187 15.78 -14.64 -8.22
CA ALA A 187 15.09 -14.88 -9.49
C ALA A 187 15.87 -14.32 -10.68
N VAL A 188 15.86 -15.07 -11.79
CA VAL A 188 16.50 -14.67 -13.05
C VAL A 188 15.51 -13.99 -14.00
N GLY A 189 16.02 -13.10 -14.85
CA GLY A 189 15.22 -12.39 -15.86
C GLY A 189 15.15 -13.09 -17.22
N PRO A 190 14.58 -12.42 -18.23
CA PRO A 190 14.55 -12.90 -19.61
C PRO A 190 15.94 -13.14 -20.20
N GLY A 191 16.08 -14.16 -21.03
CA GLY A 191 17.33 -14.54 -21.70
C GLY A 191 18.26 -15.40 -20.83
N SER A 192 18.18 -15.27 -19.51
CA SER A 192 19.01 -16.02 -18.56
C SER A 192 18.75 -17.52 -18.59
N GLY A 193 19.76 -18.28 -18.17
CA GLY A 193 19.61 -19.71 -17.87
C GLY A 193 18.72 -19.94 -16.65
N ILE A 194 17.83 -20.93 -16.72
CA ILE A 194 17.01 -21.40 -15.60
C ILE A 194 17.55 -22.75 -15.12
N GLY A 195 17.78 -22.91 -13.83
CA GLY A 195 18.50 -24.02 -13.23
C GLY A 195 17.64 -25.25 -12.98
N ILE A 196 18.09 -26.41 -13.45
CA ILE A 196 17.55 -27.73 -13.08
C ILE A 196 18.67 -28.52 -12.37
N PRO A 197 18.53 -28.85 -11.07
CA PRO A 197 19.57 -29.59 -10.36
C PRO A 197 19.75 -31.00 -10.90
N SER A 198 20.99 -31.48 -10.94
CA SER A 198 21.33 -32.82 -11.46
C SER A 198 20.66 -33.97 -10.70
N PHE A 199 20.23 -33.73 -9.45
CA PHE A 199 19.53 -34.73 -8.64
C PHE A 199 18.04 -34.90 -9.01
N SER A 200 17.44 -33.96 -9.74
CA SER A 200 16.04 -34.07 -10.17
C SER A 200 15.94 -34.81 -11.50
N GLN A 201 15.16 -35.88 -11.52
CA GLN A 201 14.92 -36.71 -12.69
C GLN A 201 13.57 -36.42 -13.36
N TRP A 202 12.64 -35.79 -12.62
CA TRP A 202 11.33 -35.43 -13.12
C TRP A 202 10.96 -34.00 -12.72
N ASN A 203 10.96 -33.10 -13.70
CA ASN A 203 10.74 -31.67 -13.49
C ASN A 203 10.03 -31.03 -14.69
N ASN A 204 9.42 -29.86 -14.48
CA ASN A 204 8.69 -29.14 -15.51
C ASN A 204 8.69 -27.63 -15.24
N PRO A 205 8.42 -26.79 -16.25
CA PRO A 205 8.14 -25.39 -16.01
C PRO A 205 6.70 -25.24 -15.52
N GLU A 206 6.44 -24.24 -14.69
CA GLU A 206 5.10 -23.85 -14.28
C GLU A 206 4.87 -22.38 -14.66
N PRO A 207 4.13 -22.14 -15.76
CA PRO A 207 3.89 -20.80 -16.26
C PRO A 207 2.81 -20.12 -15.43
N GLU A 208 3.14 -18.97 -14.85
CA GLU A 208 2.26 -18.28 -13.91
C GLU A 208 2.22 -16.78 -14.15
N LEU A 209 1.10 -16.17 -13.75
CA LEU A 209 1.04 -14.74 -13.51
C LEU A 209 1.60 -14.48 -12.11
N VAL A 210 2.38 -13.41 -12.01
CA VAL A 210 3.00 -12.95 -10.77
C VAL A 210 2.47 -11.56 -10.47
N LEU A 211 1.75 -11.42 -9.37
CA LEU A 211 1.29 -10.13 -8.86
C LEU A 211 2.45 -9.44 -8.15
N VAL A 212 2.57 -8.12 -8.30
CA VAL A 212 3.51 -7.29 -7.55
C VAL A 212 2.72 -6.44 -6.57
N VAL A 213 2.99 -6.63 -5.28
CA VAL A 213 2.18 -6.11 -4.18
C VAL A 213 3.04 -5.21 -3.30
N ASP A 214 2.50 -4.04 -2.93
CA ASP A 214 3.15 -3.08 -2.01
C ASP A 214 3.13 -3.57 -0.55
N SER A 215 3.82 -2.84 0.33
CA SER A 215 3.90 -3.10 1.76
C SER A 215 2.56 -3.02 2.51
N GLY A 216 1.59 -2.33 1.90
CA GLY A 216 0.21 -2.20 2.36
C GLY A 216 -0.71 -3.31 1.87
N GLY A 217 -0.22 -4.30 1.13
CA GLY A 217 -1.02 -5.40 0.59
C GLY A 217 -1.84 -5.03 -0.65
N ARG A 218 -1.51 -3.93 -1.36
CA ARG A 218 -2.19 -3.52 -2.59
C ARG A 218 -1.43 -4.01 -3.81
N VAL A 219 -2.13 -4.60 -4.77
CA VAL A 219 -1.52 -4.98 -6.05
C VAL A 219 -1.25 -3.72 -6.87
N LYS A 220 -0.01 -3.57 -7.34
CA LYS A 220 0.46 -2.40 -8.11
C LYS A 220 0.79 -2.74 -9.56
N GLY A 221 1.00 -4.02 -9.87
CA GLY A 221 1.30 -4.49 -11.22
C GLY A 221 1.33 -6.00 -11.31
N ALA A 222 1.59 -6.50 -12.51
CA ALA A 222 1.76 -7.92 -12.77
C ALA A 222 2.86 -8.18 -13.81
N THR A 223 3.38 -9.40 -13.80
CA THR A 223 4.39 -9.92 -14.74
C THR A 223 4.20 -11.42 -14.91
N LEU A 224 4.94 -12.07 -15.80
CA LEU A 224 4.98 -13.53 -15.91
C LEU A 224 6.08 -14.12 -15.03
N GLY A 225 5.90 -15.38 -14.67
CA GLY A 225 6.86 -16.16 -13.92
C GLY A 225 6.96 -17.60 -14.41
N ASN A 226 8.11 -18.20 -14.15
CA ASN A 226 8.34 -19.63 -14.29
C ASN A 226 8.72 -20.20 -12.92
N ASP A 227 7.75 -20.82 -12.25
CA ASP A 227 8.02 -21.63 -11.06
C ASP A 227 8.54 -23.00 -11.53
N VAL A 228 9.86 -23.18 -11.55
CA VAL A 228 10.40 -24.50 -11.87
C VAL A 228 9.98 -25.49 -10.79
N ASN A 229 9.27 -26.53 -11.20
CA ASN A 229 8.82 -27.60 -10.33
C ASN A 229 9.73 -28.83 -10.46
N LEU A 230 10.23 -29.32 -9.33
CA LEU A 230 10.94 -30.60 -9.24
C LEU A 230 9.98 -31.67 -8.72
N ARG A 231 9.18 -32.25 -9.61
CA ARG A 231 8.09 -33.17 -9.24
C ARG A 231 8.54 -34.37 -8.43
N ASP A 232 9.71 -34.91 -8.75
CA ASP A 232 10.29 -36.03 -8.01
C ASP A 232 10.74 -35.66 -6.59
N ILE A 233 10.86 -34.38 -6.26
CA ILE A 233 11.19 -33.89 -4.92
C ILE A 233 9.92 -33.41 -4.19
N GLU A 234 9.16 -32.50 -4.81
CA GLU A 234 7.95 -31.90 -4.26
C GLU A 234 6.88 -32.98 -3.99
N GLY A 235 6.73 -33.94 -4.90
CA GLY A 235 5.78 -35.04 -4.77
C GLY A 235 6.10 -36.04 -3.66
N ARG A 236 7.33 -36.05 -3.11
CA ARG A 236 7.72 -36.96 -2.02
C ARG A 236 7.28 -36.45 -0.65
N SER A 237 7.38 -35.15 -0.42
CA SER A 237 7.01 -34.52 0.85
C SER A 237 7.04 -32.99 0.73
N ALA A 238 6.03 -32.32 1.27
CA ALA A 238 6.03 -30.86 1.42
C ALA A 238 7.24 -30.33 2.24
N LEU A 239 7.83 -31.16 3.11
CA LEU A 239 9.04 -30.78 3.87
C LEU A 239 10.30 -30.66 2.99
N LEU A 240 10.23 -31.09 1.73
CA LEU A 240 11.33 -30.98 0.77
C LEU A 240 11.18 -29.75 -0.14
N LEU A 241 10.18 -28.89 0.08
CA LEU A 241 9.98 -27.68 -0.74
C LEU A 241 11.22 -26.79 -0.77
N GLY A 242 11.89 -26.56 0.35
CA GLY A 242 13.15 -25.78 0.36
C GLY A 242 14.22 -26.39 -0.55
N MET A 243 14.33 -27.73 -0.59
CA MET A 243 15.26 -28.43 -1.49
C MET A 243 14.87 -28.26 -2.96
N ALA A 244 13.59 -28.09 -3.30
CA ALA A 244 13.15 -27.87 -4.67
C ALA A 244 13.26 -26.40 -5.09
N LYS A 245 12.95 -25.48 -4.18
CA LYS A 245 12.70 -24.07 -4.49
C LYS A 245 13.91 -23.14 -4.24
N ASP A 246 14.88 -23.51 -3.39
CA ASP A 246 16.03 -22.65 -3.05
C ASP A 246 17.30 -22.91 -3.90
N ASN A 247 17.17 -23.59 -5.04
CA ASN A 247 18.30 -23.84 -5.94
C ASN A 247 18.68 -22.61 -6.76
N ASN A 248 19.94 -22.54 -7.21
CA ASN A 248 20.41 -21.45 -8.05
C ASN A 248 19.59 -21.36 -9.35
N ALA A 249 19.02 -20.18 -9.63
CA ALA A 249 18.10 -19.91 -10.72
C ALA A 249 16.89 -20.88 -10.80
N SER A 250 16.31 -21.26 -9.67
CA SER A 250 15.08 -22.10 -9.59
C SER A 250 13.79 -21.38 -10.04
N CYS A 251 13.88 -20.09 -10.36
CA CYS A 251 12.75 -19.23 -10.65
C CYS A 251 13.12 -18.16 -11.66
N ALA A 252 12.25 -17.89 -12.62
CA ALA A 252 12.33 -16.70 -13.47
C ALA A 252 11.11 -15.81 -13.31
N VAL A 253 11.31 -14.50 -13.43
CA VAL A 253 10.24 -13.48 -13.39
C VAL A 253 10.53 -12.44 -14.48
N GLY A 254 9.52 -12.06 -15.25
CA GLY A 254 9.64 -11.06 -16.31
C GLY A 254 8.54 -11.16 -17.37
N PRO A 255 8.68 -10.49 -18.53
CA PRO A 255 9.85 -9.71 -18.91
C PRO A 255 9.95 -8.34 -18.24
N PHE A 256 8.80 -7.72 -17.93
CA PHE A 256 8.68 -6.45 -17.24
C PHE A 256 7.45 -6.50 -16.34
N ILE A 257 7.47 -5.73 -15.25
CA ILE A 257 6.26 -5.46 -14.49
C ILE A 257 5.43 -4.47 -15.30
N ARG A 258 4.21 -4.86 -15.67
CA ARG A 258 3.20 -3.93 -16.16
C ARG A 258 2.45 -3.36 -14.97
N LEU A 259 2.58 -2.06 -14.75
CA LEU A 259 1.90 -1.37 -13.66
C LEU A 259 0.40 -1.26 -13.97
N LEU A 260 -0.42 -1.39 -12.94
CA LEU A 260 -1.85 -1.10 -13.03
C LEU A 260 -2.03 0.40 -13.22
N ASP A 261 -2.61 0.78 -14.35
CA ASP A 261 -2.85 2.18 -14.73
C ASP A 261 -3.93 2.25 -15.81
N GLY A 262 -4.80 3.26 -15.70
CA GLY A 262 -5.90 3.50 -16.63
C GLY A 262 -6.75 2.25 -16.91
N ASP A 263 -6.70 1.78 -18.15
CA ASP A 263 -7.49 0.64 -18.64
C ASP A 263 -6.91 -0.72 -18.25
N PHE A 264 -5.69 -0.79 -17.70
CA PHE A 264 -5.09 -2.05 -17.26
C PHE A 264 -5.31 -2.26 -15.76
N THR A 265 -6.36 -3.02 -15.44
CA THR A 265 -6.83 -3.28 -14.07
C THR A 265 -6.68 -4.76 -13.70
N LEU A 266 -6.95 -5.09 -12.43
CA LEU A 266 -7.03 -6.50 -12.00
C LEU A 266 -8.11 -7.28 -12.76
N ASP A 267 -9.20 -6.63 -13.20
CA ASP A 267 -10.23 -7.29 -14.00
C ASP A 267 -9.68 -7.80 -15.33
N VAL A 268 -8.83 -7.02 -16.01
CA VAL A 268 -8.17 -7.45 -17.24
C VAL A 268 -7.32 -8.70 -16.99
N LEU A 269 -6.65 -8.76 -15.84
CA LEU A 269 -5.81 -9.90 -15.47
C LEU A 269 -6.61 -11.16 -15.12
N ARG A 270 -7.85 -11.04 -14.67
CA ARG A 270 -8.71 -12.20 -14.36
C ARG A 270 -9.03 -13.03 -15.60
N ASP A 271 -9.09 -12.40 -16.76
CA ASP A 271 -9.34 -13.04 -18.05
C ASP A 271 -8.05 -13.28 -18.85
N GLU A 272 -6.88 -13.19 -18.22
CA GLU A 272 -5.59 -13.32 -18.90
C GLU A 272 -5.35 -14.77 -19.38
N GLU A 273 -4.82 -14.88 -20.60
CA GLU A 273 -4.39 -16.14 -21.20
C GLU A 273 -2.87 -16.23 -21.19
N ILE A 274 -2.35 -17.32 -20.63
CA ILE A 274 -0.92 -17.63 -20.56
C ILE A 274 -0.62 -18.81 -21.47
N THR A 275 0.24 -18.59 -22.47
CA THR A 275 0.74 -19.65 -23.35
C THR A 275 2.13 -20.08 -22.92
N LEU A 276 2.35 -21.39 -22.83
CA LEU A 276 3.66 -22.00 -22.65
C LEU A 276 4.08 -22.71 -23.93
N ARG A 277 5.31 -22.43 -24.39
CA ARG A 277 5.96 -23.19 -25.45
C ARG A 277 7.31 -23.69 -24.98
N ILE A 278 7.61 -24.95 -25.25
CA ILE A 278 8.95 -25.51 -25.05
C ILE A 278 9.48 -26.07 -26.35
N ALA A 279 10.71 -25.67 -26.68
CA ALA A 279 11.44 -26.13 -27.85
C ALA A 279 12.75 -26.79 -27.40
N GLY A 280 12.84 -28.11 -27.60
CA GLY A 280 14.03 -28.90 -27.31
C GLY A 280 15.01 -28.90 -28.47
N ARG A 281 16.31 -29.04 -28.15
CA ARG A 281 17.38 -29.21 -29.17
C ARG A 281 17.27 -30.51 -29.95
N ASP A 282 16.56 -31.49 -29.38
CA ASP A 282 16.23 -32.79 -29.96
C ASP A 282 15.01 -32.73 -30.91
N GLY A 283 14.50 -31.53 -31.22
CA GLY A 283 13.33 -31.33 -32.06
C GLY A 283 11.99 -31.49 -31.33
N PHE A 284 12.00 -31.74 -30.01
CA PHE A 284 10.80 -31.78 -29.20
C PHE A 284 10.09 -30.42 -29.20
N ARG A 285 8.76 -30.43 -29.33
CA ARG A 285 7.92 -29.24 -29.23
C ARG A 285 6.69 -29.55 -28.39
N LEU A 286 6.40 -28.63 -27.47
CA LEU A 286 5.20 -28.64 -26.66
C LEU A 286 4.62 -27.23 -26.64
N GLU A 287 3.30 -27.15 -26.71
CA GLU A 287 2.54 -25.92 -26.56
C GLU A 287 1.34 -26.18 -25.65
N GLY A 288 1.16 -25.33 -24.65
CA GLY A 288 0.09 -25.40 -23.66
C GLY A 288 -0.50 -24.02 -23.40
N HIS A 289 -1.74 -23.98 -22.93
CA HIS A 289 -2.48 -22.75 -22.66
C HIS A 289 -3.14 -22.85 -21.28
N ASN A 290 -3.15 -21.74 -20.53
CA ASN A 290 -3.81 -21.59 -19.25
C ASN A 290 -4.64 -20.30 -19.25
N SER A 291 -5.86 -20.39 -18.72
CA SER A 291 -6.77 -19.26 -18.53
C SER A 291 -6.90 -18.95 -17.05
N LEU A 292 -6.60 -17.72 -16.64
CA LEU A 292 -6.77 -17.32 -15.24
C LEU A 292 -8.24 -17.24 -14.81
N SER A 293 -9.18 -17.21 -15.76
CA SER A 293 -10.62 -17.27 -15.47
C SER A 293 -11.03 -18.55 -14.72
N ARG A 294 -10.16 -19.58 -14.73
CA ARG A 294 -10.38 -20.87 -14.07
C ARG A 294 -9.74 -20.99 -12.69
N ILE A 295 -9.07 -19.94 -12.20
CA ILE A 295 -8.48 -19.95 -10.86
C ILE A 295 -9.59 -20.09 -9.81
N SER A 296 -9.40 -20.96 -8.83
CA SER A 296 -10.41 -21.28 -7.81
C SER A 296 -10.47 -20.26 -6.67
N ARG A 297 -9.52 -19.32 -6.63
CA ARG A 297 -9.44 -18.24 -5.64
C ARG A 297 -9.09 -16.93 -6.33
N THR A 298 -9.75 -15.86 -5.90
CA THR A 298 -9.51 -14.50 -6.38
C THR A 298 -8.11 -14.02 -5.99
N PHE A 299 -7.57 -13.05 -6.74
CA PHE A 299 -6.27 -12.44 -6.41
C PHE A 299 -6.28 -11.83 -5.01
N GLU A 300 -7.39 -11.22 -4.62
CA GLU A 300 -7.59 -10.64 -3.30
C GLU A 300 -7.51 -11.69 -2.18
N GLU A 301 -8.11 -12.88 -2.38
CA GLU A 301 -8.01 -13.99 -1.41
C GLU A 301 -6.56 -14.49 -1.29
N LEU A 302 -5.83 -14.61 -2.40
CA LEU A 302 -4.43 -15.04 -2.38
C LEU A 302 -3.52 -14.02 -1.69
N VAL A 303 -3.73 -12.73 -1.95
CA VAL A 303 -3.04 -11.63 -1.29
C VAL A 303 -3.36 -11.61 0.21
N GLY A 304 -4.64 -11.70 0.59
CA GLY A 304 -5.08 -11.70 1.99
C GLY A 304 -4.64 -12.93 2.79
N ALA A 305 -4.39 -14.06 2.12
CA ALA A 305 -3.78 -15.23 2.75
C ALA A 305 -2.25 -15.09 2.92
N THR A 306 -1.61 -14.26 2.11
CA THR A 306 -0.16 -14.03 2.14
C THR A 306 0.23 -12.89 3.08
N TYR A 307 -0.64 -11.89 3.22
CA TYR A 307 -0.40 -10.66 3.98
C TYR A 307 -1.59 -10.31 4.88
N GLY A 308 -1.32 -9.84 6.10
CA GLY A 308 -2.36 -9.33 7.00
C GLY A 308 -1.82 -8.94 8.37
N VAL A 309 -2.68 -8.80 9.37
CA VAL A 309 -2.25 -8.45 10.75
C VAL A 309 -1.28 -9.47 11.37
N HIS A 310 -1.29 -10.71 10.87
CA HIS A 310 -0.46 -11.81 11.36
C HIS A 310 0.95 -11.83 10.74
N HIS A 311 1.16 -11.14 9.61
CA HIS A 311 2.45 -11.08 8.93
C HIS A 311 2.53 -9.95 7.89
N GLN A 312 3.68 -9.26 7.81
CA GLN A 312 3.88 -8.10 6.94
C GLN A 312 5.17 -8.22 6.09
N TYR A 313 5.18 -7.57 4.93
CA TYR A 313 6.34 -7.45 4.03
C TYR A 313 6.65 -5.98 3.78
N PRO A 314 7.58 -5.36 4.53
CA PRO A 314 7.86 -3.92 4.44
C PRO A 314 8.30 -3.43 3.06
N ASP A 315 8.92 -4.30 2.26
CA ASP A 315 9.39 -4.01 0.90
C ASP A 315 8.47 -4.61 -0.18
N GLY A 316 7.24 -4.99 0.21
CA GLY A 316 6.29 -5.67 -0.66
C GLY A 316 6.66 -7.12 -1.00
N PHE A 317 5.89 -7.73 -1.90
CA PHE A 317 6.11 -9.11 -2.32
C PHE A 317 5.66 -9.37 -3.76
N ALA A 318 6.31 -10.34 -4.40
CA ALA A 318 5.90 -10.91 -5.67
C ALA A 318 5.17 -12.22 -5.42
N LEU A 319 3.93 -12.34 -5.89
CA LEU A 319 3.05 -13.48 -5.63
C LEU A 319 2.70 -14.23 -6.91
N PHE A 320 3.28 -15.42 -7.04
CA PHE A 320 2.93 -16.43 -8.03
C PHE A 320 1.53 -16.99 -7.73
N THR A 321 0.62 -16.93 -8.71
CA THR A 321 -0.81 -17.24 -8.51
C THR A 321 -1.18 -18.71 -8.75
N GLY A 322 -0.21 -19.55 -9.07
CA GLY A 322 -0.41 -20.95 -9.44
C GLY A 322 -0.70 -21.13 -10.94
N THR A 323 -0.46 -22.34 -11.43
CA THR A 323 -0.71 -22.74 -12.82
C THR A 323 -1.72 -23.89 -12.94
N LEU A 324 -2.53 -23.87 -14.00
CA LEU A 324 -3.39 -25.02 -14.39
C LEU A 324 -2.62 -26.02 -15.25
N PHE A 325 -1.50 -25.59 -15.86
CA PHE A 325 -0.84 -26.34 -16.90
C PHE A 325 0.46 -26.97 -16.42
N ALA A 326 0.43 -28.30 -16.33
CA ALA A 326 1.62 -29.12 -16.23
C ALA A 326 1.78 -29.94 -17.52
N PRO A 327 2.95 -29.90 -18.19
CA PRO A 327 3.22 -30.75 -19.33
C PRO A 327 2.98 -32.24 -19.02
N THR A 328 2.00 -32.86 -19.68
CA THR A 328 1.73 -34.31 -19.58
C THR A 328 2.23 -35.10 -20.77
N GLN A 329 2.65 -34.42 -21.84
CA GLN A 329 3.18 -35.07 -23.04
C GLN A 329 4.50 -35.78 -22.72
N ASP A 330 4.56 -37.07 -22.99
CA ASP A 330 5.76 -37.88 -22.82
C ASP A 330 6.94 -37.31 -23.60
N ARG A 331 8.10 -37.24 -22.92
CA ARG A 331 9.37 -36.93 -23.57
C ARG A 331 10.39 -38.03 -23.29
N GLY A 332 10.53 -38.95 -24.23
CA GLY A 332 11.39 -40.13 -24.10
C GLY A 332 10.57 -41.41 -24.23
N GLU A 333 10.46 -42.17 -23.13
CA GLU A 333 9.65 -43.39 -23.07
C GLU A 333 8.17 -43.07 -22.82
N ALA A 334 7.27 -43.87 -23.39
CA ALA A 334 5.83 -43.69 -23.23
C ALA A 334 5.38 -43.94 -21.78
N GLY A 335 4.55 -43.05 -21.23
CA GLY A 335 4.02 -43.09 -19.87
C GLY A 335 4.91 -42.44 -18.79
N MET A 336 6.06 -41.87 -19.16
CA MET A 336 6.98 -41.24 -18.20
C MET A 336 6.73 -39.74 -18.00
N GLY A 337 5.82 -39.14 -18.77
CA GLY A 337 5.52 -37.73 -18.73
C GLY A 337 6.61 -36.84 -19.30
N PHE A 338 6.45 -35.54 -19.09
CA PHE A 338 7.45 -34.55 -19.49
C PHE A 338 8.55 -34.43 -18.44
N THR A 339 9.79 -34.29 -18.91
CA THR A 339 10.92 -33.79 -18.11
C THR A 339 11.80 -32.91 -18.98
N HIS A 340 12.47 -31.91 -18.39
CA HIS A 340 13.39 -31.08 -19.16
C HIS A 340 14.61 -31.87 -19.64
N ARG A 341 15.18 -31.41 -20.76
CA ARG A 341 16.54 -31.74 -21.16
C ARG A 341 17.37 -30.45 -21.16
N PRO A 342 18.67 -30.50 -20.84
CA PRO A 342 19.53 -29.32 -20.91
C PRO A 342 19.44 -28.62 -22.27
N GLY A 343 19.27 -27.29 -22.23
CA GLY A 343 19.15 -26.46 -23.43
C GLY A 343 17.75 -26.33 -24.00
N ASP A 344 16.71 -26.77 -23.29
CA ASP A 344 15.32 -26.48 -23.67
C ASP A 344 15.06 -24.99 -23.59
N ARG A 345 14.45 -24.43 -24.62
CA ARG A 345 13.94 -23.06 -24.59
C ARG A 345 12.51 -23.07 -24.07
N VAL A 346 12.29 -22.44 -22.93
CA VAL A 346 10.99 -22.24 -22.30
C VAL A 346 10.52 -20.83 -22.63
N THR A 347 9.33 -20.70 -23.22
CA THR A 347 8.73 -19.42 -23.61
C THR A 347 7.34 -19.32 -23.00
N ILE A 348 7.12 -18.33 -22.15
CA ILE A 348 5.85 -18.06 -21.48
C ILE A 348 5.38 -16.70 -21.97
N SER A 349 4.17 -16.62 -22.52
CA SER A 349 3.67 -15.38 -23.12
C SER A 349 2.23 -15.09 -22.75
N SER A 350 1.91 -13.80 -22.63
CA SER A 350 0.55 -13.29 -22.46
C SER A 350 0.36 -12.06 -23.37
N PRO A 351 -0.86 -11.83 -23.89
CA PRO A 351 -1.19 -10.62 -24.63
C PRO A 351 -0.82 -9.31 -23.90
N HIS A 352 -1.12 -9.22 -22.61
CA HIS A 352 -0.93 -7.98 -21.84
C HIS A 352 0.38 -7.90 -21.05
N LEU A 353 1.11 -9.01 -20.87
CA LEU A 353 2.35 -9.05 -20.08
C LEU A 353 3.62 -9.28 -20.93
N GLY A 354 3.48 -9.58 -22.21
CA GLY A 354 4.62 -9.83 -23.11
C GLY A 354 5.11 -11.27 -23.01
N THR A 355 6.41 -11.50 -23.21
CA THR A 355 7.01 -12.85 -23.25
C THR A 355 8.24 -12.98 -22.35
N LEU A 356 8.20 -13.94 -21.42
CA LEU A 356 9.35 -14.40 -20.64
C LEU A 356 9.97 -15.61 -21.35
N MET A 357 11.27 -15.55 -21.65
CA MET A 357 11.99 -16.64 -22.31
C MET A 357 13.26 -16.97 -21.56
N ASN A 358 13.46 -18.25 -21.24
CA ASN A 358 14.65 -18.78 -20.57
C ASN A 358 15.12 -20.06 -21.24
N THR A 359 16.37 -20.45 -20.98
CA THR A 359 16.92 -21.73 -21.43
C THR A 359 17.29 -22.60 -20.24
N THR A 360 16.91 -23.87 -20.22
CA THR A 360 17.25 -24.78 -19.11
C THR A 360 18.74 -25.09 -19.11
N VAL A 361 19.34 -25.04 -17.93
CA VAL A 361 20.76 -25.33 -17.69
C VAL A 361 20.88 -26.18 -16.43
N PRO A 362 21.78 -27.17 -16.36
CA PRO A 362 22.10 -27.82 -15.10
C PRO A 362 22.48 -26.77 -14.05
N THR A 363 21.87 -26.82 -12.86
CA THR A 363 22.10 -25.81 -11.81
C THR A 363 23.58 -25.67 -11.45
N GLU A 364 24.31 -26.77 -11.47
CA GLU A 364 25.73 -26.86 -11.14
C GLU A 364 26.64 -26.23 -12.21
N GLU A 365 26.12 -25.97 -13.41
CA GLU A 365 26.85 -25.30 -14.51
C GLU A 365 26.54 -23.80 -14.58
N LEU A 366 25.56 -23.31 -13.82
CA LEU A 366 25.23 -21.89 -13.78
C LEU A 366 26.26 -21.09 -12.97
N PRO A 367 26.48 -19.81 -13.32
CA PRO A 367 27.27 -18.90 -12.50
C PRO A 367 26.74 -18.88 -11.05
N PRO A 368 27.62 -18.86 -10.04
CA PRO A 368 27.21 -18.68 -8.66
C PRO A 368 26.43 -17.37 -8.50
N TRP A 369 25.34 -17.41 -7.72
CA TRP A 369 24.64 -16.20 -7.30
C TRP A 369 25.48 -15.47 -6.24
N ASP A 370 26.11 -14.36 -6.65
CA ASP A 370 27.04 -13.57 -5.83
C ASP A 370 26.50 -12.18 -5.46
N PHE A 371 25.44 -11.72 -6.13
CA PHE A 371 24.77 -10.45 -5.84
C PHE A 371 23.55 -10.63 -4.93
N GLY A 372 23.80 -10.69 -3.62
CA GLY A 372 22.76 -10.73 -2.58
C GLY A 372 22.52 -9.38 -1.88
N LEU A 373 21.73 -9.39 -0.80
CA LEU A 373 21.32 -8.19 -0.05
C LEU A 373 22.49 -7.30 0.42
N ARG A 374 23.62 -7.89 0.84
CA ARG A 374 24.81 -7.13 1.23
C ARG A 374 25.45 -6.39 0.05
N ALA A 375 25.50 -7.05 -1.11
CA ALA A 375 26.03 -6.46 -2.34
C ALA A 375 25.10 -5.34 -2.82
N MET A 376 23.78 -5.55 -2.77
CA MET A 376 22.79 -4.51 -3.03
C MET A 376 22.93 -3.31 -2.10
N SER A 377 23.01 -3.51 -0.78
CA SER A 377 23.18 -2.43 0.19
C SER A 377 24.48 -1.65 -0.04
N THR A 378 25.58 -2.36 -0.32
CA THR A 378 26.87 -1.73 -0.66
C THR A 378 26.75 -0.93 -1.96
N TYR A 379 26.16 -1.52 -2.99
CA TYR A 379 25.91 -0.89 -4.26
C TYR A 379 25.11 0.40 -4.08
N LEU A 380 23.96 0.38 -3.41
CA LEU A 380 23.11 1.56 -3.21
C LEU A 380 23.82 2.67 -2.41
N ARG A 381 24.59 2.29 -1.39
CA ARG A 381 25.41 3.24 -0.63
C ARG A 381 26.50 3.89 -1.50
N ASP A 382 27.19 3.10 -2.32
CA ASP A 382 28.33 3.55 -3.11
C ASP A 382 27.86 4.28 -4.39
N ARG A 383 26.66 3.93 -4.89
CA ARG A 383 25.99 4.56 -6.01
C ARG A 383 25.20 5.79 -5.67
N SER A 384 24.93 6.02 -4.38
CA SER A 384 24.34 7.26 -3.95
C SER A 384 25.13 8.33 -4.70
N PRO A 385 24.49 9.04 -5.66
CA PRO A 385 25.06 10.28 -6.10
C PRO A 385 25.38 10.99 -4.81
N SER A 386 26.39 11.81 -4.84
CA SER A 386 26.32 12.96 -3.99
C SER A 386 24.89 13.54 -4.14
N HIS A 387 23.99 13.22 -3.21
CA HIS A 387 23.38 14.22 -2.36
C HIS A 387 24.54 14.95 -1.65
N MET A 388 25.40 15.57 -2.47
CA MET A 388 25.62 16.97 -2.35
C MET A 388 24.24 17.61 -2.59
N VAL A 389 23.41 17.59 -1.54
CA VAL A 389 23.01 18.88 -0.98
C VAL A 389 24.25 19.74 -1.11
N PRO A 390 24.24 20.95 -1.67
CA PRO A 390 25.30 21.87 -1.33
C PRO A 390 25.28 21.95 0.18
N THR A 391 26.07 21.10 0.84
CA THR A 391 26.61 21.39 2.13
C THR A 391 27.46 22.61 1.79
N SER A 392 26.83 23.78 1.96
CA SER A 392 27.29 24.60 3.06
C SER A 392 27.95 23.64 4.04
N SER A 393 29.26 23.71 4.14
CA SER A 393 30.10 22.75 4.87
C SER A 393 29.65 22.50 6.32
N ASP A 394 28.64 23.24 6.78
CA ASP A 394 27.90 23.05 8.02
C ASP A 394 26.43 22.62 7.79
N PRO A 395 25.96 21.60 8.54
CA PRO A 395 24.55 21.19 8.57
C PRO A 395 23.63 22.34 9.00
N ALA A 396 22.40 22.38 8.47
CA ALA A 396 21.41 23.37 8.86
C ALA A 396 21.04 23.19 10.33
N VAL A 397 21.32 24.22 11.15
CA VAL A 397 20.94 24.21 12.56
C VAL A 397 19.42 24.38 12.68
N VAL A 398 18.79 23.46 13.42
CA VAL A 398 17.35 23.46 13.70
C VAL A 398 17.13 23.59 15.19
N LEU A 399 16.44 24.64 15.64
CA LEU A 399 16.04 24.75 17.02
C LEU A 399 14.79 23.91 17.27
N VAL A 400 14.84 23.03 18.27
CA VAL A 400 13.71 22.16 18.65
C VAL A 400 13.35 22.28 20.14
N PRO A 401 12.06 22.23 20.49
CA PRO A 401 11.62 22.45 21.87
C PRO A 401 11.70 21.17 22.73
N HIS A 402 11.91 19.99 22.12
CA HIS A 402 11.86 18.70 22.80
C HIS A 402 13.04 17.80 22.39
N ALA A 403 13.62 17.07 23.36
CA ALA A 403 14.72 16.13 23.12
C ALA A 403 14.35 14.95 22.20
N ASP A 404 13.09 14.49 22.27
CA ASP A 404 12.59 13.43 21.40
C ASP A 404 12.52 13.91 19.94
N CYS A 405 12.09 15.16 19.73
CA CYS A 405 12.12 15.79 18.40
C CYS A 405 13.56 15.89 17.88
N ALA A 406 14.52 16.27 18.75
CA ALA A 406 15.93 16.29 18.38
C ALA A 406 16.45 14.91 17.96
N SER A 407 16.06 13.85 18.66
CA SER A 407 16.45 12.48 18.33
C SER A 407 15.92 12.06 16.95
N VAL A 408 14.65 12.36 16.65
CA VAL A 408 14.06 12.06 15.34
C VAL A 408 14.74 12.86 14.23
N LEU A 409 15.02 14.14 14.45
CA LEU A 409 15.67 14.99 13.44
C LEU A 409 17.16 14.72 13.26
N ALA A 410 17.83 14.12 14.25
CA ALA A 410 19.23 13.72 14.12
C ALA A 410 19.42 12.62 13.05
N GLU A 411 18.36 11.86 12.75
CA GLU A 411 18.33 10.85 11.69
C GLU A 411 18.08 11.45 10.28
N VAL A 412 17.82 12.76 10.18
CA VAL A 412 17.65 13.46 8.89
C VAL A 412 19.00 14.05 8.44
N PRO A 413 19.60 13.54 7.35
CA PRO A 413 20.89 14.04 6.88
C PRO A 413 20.85 15.54 6.55
N GLY A 414 21.89 16.26 6.94
CA GLY A 414 22.00 17.71 6.68
C GLY A 414 21.37 18.60 7.76
N LEU A 415 20.74 18.02 8.79
CA LEU A 415 20.25 18.76 9.96
C LEU A 415 21.17 18.60 11.16
N ARG A 416 21.23 19.66 11.97
CA ARG A 416 21.78 19.63 13.32
C ARG A 416 20.72 20.15 14.29
N PRO A 417 19.93 19.27 14.93
CA PRO A 417 18.95 19.71 15.92
C PRO A 417 19.65 20.19 17.20
N VAL A 418 19.19 21.31 17.74
CA VAL A 418 19.63 21.90 19.00
C VAL A 418 18.40 22.15 19.85
N VAL A 419 18.36 21.50 21.02
CA VAL A 419 17.25 21.66 21.95
C VAL A 419 17.30 23.06 22.58
N TYR A 420 16.18 23.77 22.59
CA TYR A 420 16.01 25.01 23.35
C TYR A 420 14.86 24.88 24.34
N ASP A 421 14.92 25.68 25.40
CA ASP A 421 13.82 25.86 26.34
C ASP A 421 13.09 27.18 25.98
N PRO A 422 11.79 27.13 25.61
CA PRO A 422 11.01 28.33 25.28
C PRO A 422 10.93 29.37 26.41
N GLN A 423 11.24 29.01 27.66
CA GLN A 423 11.21 29.90 28.81
C GLN A 423 12.58 30.50 29.16
N SER A 424 13.64 30.05 28.49
CA SER A 424 15.02 30.45 28.74
C SER A 424 15.60 31.26 27.57
N ALA A 425 16.76 31.87 27.78
CA ALA A 425 17.49 32.51 26.68
C ALA A 425 17.85 31.47 25.61
N LEU A 426 17.66 31.84 24.33
CA LEU A 426 18.00 30.98 23.20
C LEU A 426 19.49 30.59 23.22
N PRO A 427 19.84 29.37 22.80
CA PRO A 427 21.23 28.92 22.71
C PRO A 427 22.01 29.75 21.69
N ALA A 428 23.35 29.74 21.78
CA ALA A 428 24.21 30.54 20.89
C ALA A 428 23.99 30.19 19.40
N GLU A 429 23.68 28.93 19.13
CA GLU A 429 23.35 28.36 17.83
C GLU A 429 22.10 28.97 17.18
N ALA A 430 21.23 29.65 17.94
CA ALA A 430 20.06 30.34 17.41
C ALA A 430 20.42 31.41 16.37
N ARG A 431 21.62 31.99 16.46
CA ARG A 431 22.09 33.03 15.52
C ARG A 431 22.31 32.51 14.10
N THR A 432 22.57 31.21 13.95
CA THR A 432 22.83 30.54 12.67
C THR A 432 21.77 29.49 12.35
N ALA A 433 20.68 29.47 13.13
CA ALA A 433 19.61 28.51 12.96
C ALA A 433 18.74 28.90 11.76
N ARG A 434 18.60 27.97 10.82
CA ARG A 434 17.80 28.14 9.61
C ARG A 434 16.36 27.72 9.79
N VAL A 435 16.09 26.90 10.81
CA VAL A 435 14.75 26.40 11.13
C VAL A 435 14.45 26.54 12.62
N LEU A 436 13.24 26.99 12.94
CA LEU A 436 12.66 26.95 14.27
C LEU A 436 11.47 26.00 14.30
N VAL A 437 11.55 24.92 15.09
CA VAL A 437 10.37 24.14 15.46
C VAL A 437 9.71 24.82 16.66
N ALA A 438 8.49 25.31 16.45
CA ALA A 438 7.72 25.96 17.52
C ALA A 438 7.20 24.92 18.53
N PRO A 439 7.12 25.25 19.84
CA PRO A 439 6.54 24.35 20.82
C PRO A 439 5.04 24.16 20.55
N PHE A 440 4.51 23.02 21.00
CA PHE A 440 3.11 22.66 20.76
C PHE A 440 2.13 23.63 21.44
N GLN A 441 2.45 24.06 22.67
CA GLN A 441 1.67 25.08 23.37
C GLN A 441 2.24 26.47 23.08
N MET A 442 1.39 27.37 22.63
CA MET A 442 1.78 28.75 22.39
C MET A 442 1.74 29.57 23.68
N THR A 443 2.80 30.35 23.92
CA THR A 443 2.88 31.33 25.01
C THR A 443 2.97 32.75 24.44
N PRO A 444 2.56 33.79 25.20
CA PRO A 444 2.69 35.18 24.76
C PRO A 444 4.15 35.52 24.41
N GLY A 445 4.37 36.12 23.26
CA GLY A 445 5.71 36.51 22.79
C GLY A 445 6.48 35.43 22.03
N MET A 446 5.89 34.27 21.74
CA MET A 446 6.56 33.18 20.99
C MET A 446 7.13 33.62 19.63
N THR A 447 6.42 34.49 18.92
CA THR A 447 6.91 35.03 17.63
C THR A 447 8.15 35.90 17.82
N ALA A 448 8.38 36.51 18.98
CA ALA A 448 9.58 37.30 19.25
C ALA A 448 10.86 36.44 19.33
N LEU A 449 10.74 35.11 19.44
CA LEU A 449 11.90 34.22 19.33
C LEU A 449 12.59 34.35 17.97
N THR A 450 11.84 34.67 16.91
CA THR A 450 12.40 34.81 15.56
C THR A 450 13.29 36.04 15.41
N ASP A 451 13.11 37.07 16.26
CA ASP A 451 13.89 38.32 16.18
C ASP A 451 15.40 38.10 16.44
N GLY A 452 15.75 37.03 17.16
CA GLY A 452 17.14 36.66 17.47
C GLY A 452 17.80 35.75 16.44
N MET A 453 17.11 35.41 15.34
CA MET A 453 17.51 34.38 14.38
C MET A 453 17.67 34.97 12.97
N PRO A 454 18.80 35.64 12.67
CA PRO A 454 18.97 36.38 11.42
C PRO A 454 19.03 35.50 10.16
N ASP A 455 19.38 34.21 10.32
CA ASP A 455 19.49 33.23 9.22
C ASP A 455 18.23 32.34 9.12
N LEU A 456 17.15 32.68 9.84
CA LEU A 456 15.93 31.89 9.86
C LEU A 456 15.26 31.90 8.48
N GLU A 457 14.93 30.72 7.97
CA GLU A 457 14.25 30.53 6.69
C GLU A 457 12.87 29.89 6.87
N LEU A 458 12.68 29.07 7.91
CA LEU A 458 11.45 28.31 8.13
C LEU A 458 11.06 28.24 9.61
N VAL A 459 9.81 28.56 9.92
CA VAL A 459 9.14 28.18 11.17
C VAL A 459 8.25 26.97 10.92
N GLN A 460 8.55 25.86 11.58
CA GLN A 460 7.79 24.62 11.49
C GLN A 460 6.96 24.43 12.77
N LEU A 461 5.65 24.31 12.62
CA LEU A 461 4.74 24.09 13.75
C LEU A 461 4.61 22.61 14.08
N LEU A 462 4.27 22.31 15.33
CA LEU A 462 3.81 20.98 15.76
C LEU A 462 2.27 20.86 15.74
N THR A 463 1.59 21.93 15.38
CA THR A 463 0.13 22.07 15.32
C THR A 463 -0.34 22.16 13.87
N ALA A 464 -1.55 21.68 13.58
CA ALA A 464 -2.21 21.93 12.29
C ALA A 464 -2.78 23.36 12.18
N GLY A 465 -2.96 24.05 13.30
CA GLY A 465 -3.34 25.47 13.32
C GLY A 465 -2.12 26.38 13.18
N ALA A 466 -2.23 27.39 12.32
CA ALA A 466 -1.19 28.37 12.01
C ALA A 466 -1.60 29.82 12.31
N GLU A 467 -2.84 30.06 12.76
CA GLU A 467 -3.50 31.37 12.82
C GLU A 467 -2.74 32.38 13.68
N ALA A 468 -2.03 31.90 14.69
CA ALA A 468 -1.27 32.76 15.58
C ALA A 468 0.09 33.23 15.06
N TRP A 469 0.56 32.62 13.96
CA TRP A 469 1.85 32.90 13.34
C TRP A 469 1.72 33.67 12.02
N ILE A 470 0.59 33.48 11.31
CA ILE A 470 0.31 34.16 10.04
C ILE A 470 0.42 35.69 10.19
N GLY A 471 1.21 36.31 9.32
CA GLY A 471 1.44 37.76 9.30
C GLY A 471 2.30 38.31 10.44
N ARG A 472 2.92 37.45 11.26
CA ARG A 472 3.76 37.85 12.40
C ARG A 472 5.22 37.42 12.32
N LEU A 473 5.60 36.76 11.23
CA LEU A 473 6.97 36.34 10.96
C LEU A 473 7.78 37.46 10.27
N PRO A 474 9.12 37.46 10.42
CA PRO A 474 10.00 38.34 9.64
C PRO A 474 9.84 38.12 8.13
N GLU A 475 10.14 39.15 7.34
CA GLU A 475 10.08 39.08 5.88
C GLU A 475 11.04 38.00 5.34
N GLY A 476 10.54 37.14 4.46
CA GLY A 476 11.32 36.05 3.85
C GLY A 476 11.30 34.72 4.62
N VAL A 477 10.72 34.67 5.82
CA VAL A 477 10.59 33.44 6.61
C VAL A 477 9.31 32.68 6.24
N ALA A 478 9.44 31.43 5.81
CA ALA A 478 8.32 30.55 5.52
C ALA A 478 7.68 30.02 6.82
N LEU A 479 6.38 29.72 6.76
CA LEU A 479 5.64 29.05 7.83
C LEU A 479 5.14 27.71 7.31
N SER A 480 5.39 26.63 8.05
CA SER A 480 4.90 25.28 7.72
C SER A 480 4.14 24.69 8.90
N ASP A 481 2.96 24.14 8.64
CA ASP A 481 2.12 23.54 9.67
C ASP A 481 2.39 22.02 9.85
N CYS A 482 1.67 21.40 10.79
CA CYS A 482 1.75 19.96 11.07
C CYS A 482 0.48 19.21 10.63
N ARG A 483 -0.13 19.61 9.50
CA ARG A 483 -1.23 18.87 8.90
C ARG A 483 -0.80 17.43 8.58
N GLY A 484 -1.65 16.46 8.93
CA GLY A 484 -1.37 15.02 8.84
C GLY A 484 -1.02 14.34 10.17
N ALA A 485 -0.61 15.09 11.20
CA ALA A 485 -0.23 14.49 12.49
C ALA A 485 -1.43 14.18 13.42
N HIS A 486 -2.53 14.91 13.26
CA HIS A 486 -3.61 15.02 14.27
C HIS A 486 -4.92 14.35 13.84
N GLY A 487 -5.13 14.07 12.54
CA GLY A 487 -6.41 13.65 11.99
C GLY A 487 -6.99 12.39 12.62
N GLY A 488 -6.16 11.41 12.91
CA GLY A 488 -6.59 10.15 13.52
C GLY A 488 -7.18 10.32 14.92
N ALA A 489 -6.52 11.10 15.78
CA ALA A 489 -6.97 11.32 17.16
C ALA A 489 -8.26 12.16 17.21
N THR A 490 -8.30 13.26 16.45
CA THR A 490 -9.50 14.10 16.36
C THR A 490 -10.69 13.33 15.80
N ALA A 491 -10.47 12.46 14.80
CA ALA A 491 -11.54 11.62 14.26
C ALA A 491 -12.10 10.63 15.30
N GLU A 492 -11.27 10.06 16.17
CA GLU A 492 -11.74 9.22 17.28
C GLU A 492 -12.60 10.00 18.26
N TRP A 493 -12.21 11.24 18.58
CA TRP A 493 -13.02 12.14 19.38
C TRP A 493 -14.36 12.46 18.71
N VAL A 494 -14.38 12.77 17.40
CA VAL A 494 -15.63 13.05 16.67
C VAL A 494 -16.59 11.87 16.73
N VAL A 495 -16.11 10.65 16.47
CA VAL A 495 -16.95 9.43 16.55
C VAL A 495 -17.44 9.20 17.97
N SER A 496 -16.58 9.39 18.96
CA SER A 496 -16.95 9.28 20.38
C SER A 496 -18.01 10.31 20.78
N ALA A 497 -17.88 11.54 20.30
CA ALA A 497 -18.80 12.64 20.56
C ALA A 497 -20.18 12.36 19.95
N LEU A 498 -20.25 11.92 18.69
CA LEU A 498 -21.49 11.51 18.04
C LEU A 498 -22.19 10.40 18.84
N LEU A 499 -21.46 9.35 19.21
CA LEU A 499 -22.00 8.25 20.03
C LEU A 499 -22.46 8.73 21.40
N ALA A 500 -21.67 9.57 22.08
CA ALA A 500 -22.01 10.11 23.39
C ALA A 500 -23.28 10.96 23.35
N VAL A 501 -23.46 11.77 22.31
CA VAL A 501 -24.66 12.59 22.12
C VAL A 501 -25.87 11.72 21.78
N TYR A 502 -25.82 10.84 20.78
CA TYR A 502 -26.97 10.00 20.39
C TYR A 502 -27.36 8.98 21.47
N ARG A 503 -26.39 8.44 22.21
CA ARG A 503 -26.62 7.49 23.31
C ARG A 503 -26.81 8.14 24.67
N HIS A 504 -26.86 9.48 24.73
CA HIS A 504 -27.12 10.25 25.95
C HIS A 504 -26.15 9.94 27.11
N LEU A 505 -24.91 9.53 26.80
CA LEU A 505 -23.93 9.08 27.81
C LEU A 505 -23.66 10.13 28.90
N PRO A 506 -23.49 11.43 28.60
CA PRO A 506 -23.28 12.46 29.64
C PRO A 506 -24.45 12.58 30.62
N ARG A 507 -25.68 12.35 30.15
CA ARG A 507 -26.87 12.37 31.02
C ARG A 507 -26.86 11.17 31.98
N PHE A 508 -26.50 9.99 31.48
CA PHE A 508 -26.37 8.81 32.33
C PHE A 508 -25.25 8.96 33.37
N GLY A 509 -24.12 9.59 33.00
CA GLY A 509 -23.06 9.93 33.95
C GLY A 509 -23.57 10.82 35.10
N ARG A 510 -24.27 11.91 34.79
CA ARG A 510 -24.86 12.79 35.83
C ARG A 510 -25.90 12.07 36.69
N ALA A 511 -26.76 11.27 36.08
CA ALA A 511 -27.74 10.47 36.80
C ALA A 511 -27.07 9.46 37.75
N GLN A 512 -25.95 8.85 37.33
CA GLN A 512 -25.15 7.96 38.18
C GLN A 512 -24.57 8.71 39.40
N ASP A 513 -24.00 9.90 39.20
CA ASP A 513 -23.47 10.73 40.29
C ASP A 513 -24.56 11.15 41.29
N GLU A 514 -25.78 11.36 40.80
CA GLU A 514 -26.97 11.67 41.62
C GLU A 514 -27.59 10.43 42.30
N GLY A 515 -27.11 9.22 42.01
CA GLY A 515 -27.72 7.97 42.48
C GLY A 515 -29.13 7.72 41.91
N ARG A 516 -29.42 8.27 40.73
CA ARG A 516 -30.73 8.23 40.07
C ARG A 516 -30.72 7.26 38.89
N TRP A 517 -31.65 6.32 38.87
CA TRP A 517 -31.85 5.43 37.73
C TRP A 517 -32.72 6.11 36.65
N ASP A 518 -32.09 6.55 35.56
CA ASP A 518 -32.72 7.37 34.51
C ASP A 518 -33.08 6.56 33.25
N TYR A 519 -33.98 5.58 33.37
CA TYR A 519 -34.38 4.76 32.22
C TYR A 519 -35.18 5.59 31.18
N HIS A 520 -34.65 5.66 29.96
CA HIS A 520 -35.34 6.21 28.80
C HIS A 520 -34.76 5.62 27.50
N ARG A 521 -35.47 5.81 26.37
CA ARG A 521 -34.97 5.41 25.05
C ARG A 521 -33.93 6.42 24.55
N THR A 522 -32.88 5.90 23.93
CA THR A 522 -31.84 6.67 23.24
C THR A 522 -31.90 6.39 21.75
N GLU A 523 -31.20 7.19 20.96
CA GLU A 523 -31.07 6.97 19.52
C GLU A 523 -29.87 6.07 19.20
N GLU A 524 -29.70 5.73 17.93
CA GLU A 524 -28.51 5.05 17.42
C GLU A 524 -27.87 5.85 16.29
N LEU A 525 -26.59 5.58 16.05
CA LEU A 525 -25.84 6.20 14.98
C LEU A 525 -26.15 5.56 13.62
N ALA A 526 -26.52 4.28 13.59
CA ALA A 526 -26.83 3.55 12.37
C ALA A 526 -27.95 4.23 11.56
N GLY A 527 -27.77 4.30 10.24
CA GLY A 527 -28.71 4.93 9.32
C GLY A 527 -28.70 6.46 9.32
N LYS A 528 -27.90 7.12 10.17
CA LYS A 528 -27.80 8.59 10.19
C LYS A 528 -26.99 9.12 8.99
N ARG A 529 -27.35 10.31 8.54
CA ARG A 529 -26.64 11.10 7.51
C ARG A 529 -25.75 12.12 8.19
N ILE A 530 -24.44 12.05 7.97
CA ILE A 530 -23.43 12.91 8.59
C ILE A 530 -22.81 13.83 7.54
N LEU A 531 -23.03 15.13 7.68
CA LEU A 531 -22.37 16.16 6.88
C LEU A 531 -21.03 16.52 7.53
N ILE A 532 -19.94 16.53 6.78
CA ILE A 532 -18.62 16.90 7.29
C ILE A 532 -18.14 18.10 6.47
N VAL A 533 -18.05 19.26 7.12
CA VAL A 533 -17.61 20.52 6.53
C VAL A 533 -16.12 20.68 6.80
N GLY A 534 -15.35 20.64 5.72
CA GLY A 534 -13.91 20.39 5.70
C GLY A 534 -13.61 19.04 5.02
N ALA A 535 -12.67 19.02 4.09
CA ALA A 535 -12.33 17.84 3.29
C ALA A 535 -10.80 17.59 3.29
N GLY A 536 -10.22 17.52 4.50
CA GLY A 536 -8.81 17.23 4.73
C GLY A 536 -8.60 16.04 5.68
N ASP A 537 -7.41 15.94 6.26
CA ASP A 537 -6.95 14.79 7.07
C ASP A 537 -7.94 14.33 8.16
N VAL A 538 -8.51 15.25 8.94
CA VAL A 538 -9.50 14.90 9.99
C VAL A 538 -10.77 14.31 9.37
N ALA A 539 -11.25 14.87 8.26
CA ALA A 539 -12.47 14.43 7.60
C ALA A 539 -12.31 13.03 7.00
N GLU A 540 -11.20 12.78 6.31
CA GLU A 540 -10.88 11.45 5.74
C GLU A 540 -10.77 10.38 6.84
N ASN A 541 -10.09 10.70 7.93
CA ASN A 541 -9.99 9.81 9.09
C ASN A 541 -11.34 9.56 9.77
N THR A 542 -12.24 10.56 9.76
CA THR A 542 -13.59 10.47 10.32
C THR A 542 -14.46 9.56 9.47
N VAL A 543 -14.48 9.75 8.14
CA VAL A 543 -15.20 8.89 7.19
C VAL A 543 -14.74 7.43 7.33
N ARG A 544 -13.42 7.19 7.40
CA ARG A 544 -12.87 5.83 7.56
C ARG A 544 -13.38 5.13 8.82
N ARG A 545 -13.48 5.84 9.94
CA ARG A 545 -13.94 5.27 11.22
C ARG A 545 -15.47 5.10 11.26
N LEU A 546 -16.19 5.98 10.57
CA LEU A 546 -17.64 5.91 10.44
C LEU A 546 -18.12 4.80 9.50
N ALA A 547 -17.25 4.29 8.59
CA ALA A 547 -17.62 3.26 7.61
C ALA A 547 -18.27 2.00 8.22
N GLY A 548 -17.90 1.62 9.45
CA GLY A 548 -18.46 0.46 10.16
C GLY A 548 -19.77 0.72 10.91
N PHE A 549 -20.29 1.95 10.90
CA PHE A 549 -21.49 2.34 11.67
C PHE A 549 -22.76 2.46 10.82
N GLU A 550 -22.75 2.00 9.58
CA GLU A 550 -23.92 2.05 8.68
C GLU A 550 -24.46 3.49 8.48
N VAL A 551 -23.58 4.49 8.54
CA VAL A 551 -23.91 5.89 8.26
C VAL A 551 -23.63 6.24 6.81
N SER A 552 -24.29 7.28 6.32
CA SER A 552 -23.94 7.94 5.05
C SER A 552 -23.22 9.24 5.36
N THR A 553 -22.10 9.49 4.67
CA THR A 553 -21.28 10.69 4.89
C THR A 553 -21.25 11.55 3.63
N THR A 554 -21.35 12.87 3.81
CA THR A 554 -21.20 13.86 2.74
C THR A 554 -20.07 14.80 3.13
N LEU A 555 -19.03 14.89 2.30
CA LEU A 555 -17.93 15.83 2.51
C LEU A 555 -18.21 17.15 1.79
N VAL A 556 -17.92 18.27 2.45
CA VAL A 556 -17.96 19.61 1.86
C VAL A 556 -16.57 20.23 1.95
N GLY A 557 -16.06 20.71 0.82
CA GLY A 557 -14.77 21.39 0.72
C GLY A 557 -14.91 22.74 0.03
N ARG A 558 -13.83 23.54 0.03
CA ARG A 558 -13.82 24.88 -0.58
C ARG A 558 -14.27 24.87 -2.05
N HIS A 559 -13.89 23.83 -2.78
CA HIS A 559 -14.29 23.60 -4.16
C HIS A 559 -14.82 22.18 -4.32
N ALA A 560 -15.82 22.02 -5.19
CA ALA A 560 -16.33 20.70 -5.55
C ALA A 560 -15.25 19.89 -6.29
N ARG A 561 -15.13 18.60 -5.95
CA ARG A 561 -14.26 17.61 -6.60
C ARG A 561 -14.85 16.21 -6.40
N ASP A 562 -14.23 15.19 -6.97
CA ASP A 562 -14.76 13.83 -6.83
C ASP A 562 -14.94 13.43 -5.36
N GLY A 563 -16.15 12.97 -5.01
CA GLY A 563 -16.55 12.65 -3.63
C GLY A 563 -16.70 13.84 -2.65
N VAL A 564 -16.53 15.09 -3.07
CA VAL A 564 -16.60 16.29 -2.19
C VAL A 564 -17.45 17.39 -2.83
N ARG A 565 -18.45 17.86 -2.09
CA ARG A 565 -19.36 18.95 -2.49
C ARG A 565 -18.72 20.32 -2.27
N GLY A 566 -19.16 21.31 -3.04
CA GLY A 566 -18.70 22.69 -2.90
C GLY A 566 -19.31 23.40 -1.70
N MET A 567 -18.62 24.39 -1.15
CA MET A 567 -19.11 25.25 -0.06
C MET A 567 -20.41 25.98 -0.40
N ASP A 568 -20.63 26.29 -1.68
CA ASP A 568 -21.85 26.90 -2.21
C ASP A 568 -23.08 25.99 -2.11
N GLU A 569 -22.88 24.68 -2.04
CA GLU A 569 -23.95 23.68 -1.90
C GLU A 569 -24.35 23.44 -0.44
N LEU A 570 -23.54 23.90 0.52
CA LEU A 570 -23.71 23.66 1.95
C LEU A 570 -25.12 24.01 2.47
N PRO A 571 -25.72 25.18 2.15
CA PRO A 571 -27.05 25.52 2.64
C PRO A 571 -28.14 24.52 2.24
N ALA A 572 -28.02 23.91 1.05
CA ALA A 572 -28.98 22.92 0.57
C ALA A 572 -28.77 21.54 1.21
N LEU A 573 -27.57 21.26 1.70
CA LEU A 573 -27.24 19.98 2.35
C LEU A 573 -27.65 19.97 3.82
N LEU A 574 -27.61 21.10 4.54
CA LEU A 574 -27.91 21.16 5.98
C LEU A 574 -29.26 20.52 6.37
N PRO A 575 -30.38 20.75 5.68
CA PRO A 575 -31.67 20.14 6.02
C PRO A 575 -31.71 18.62 5.82
N GLU A 576 -30.73 18.06 5.10
CA GLU A 576 -30.65 16.66 4.73
C GLU A 576 -29.70 15.84 5.63
N HIS A 577 -29.21 16.38 6.75
CA HIS A 577 -28.26 15.64 7.58
C HIS A 577 -28.67 15.66 9.05
N ASP A 578 -28.50 14.52 9.72
CA ASP A 578 -28.82 14.34 11.13
C ASP A 578 -27.71 14.91 12.04
N ALA A 579 -26.47 14.97 11.53
CA ALA A 579 -25.39 15.67 12.19
C ALA A 579 -24.51 16.42 11.21
N THR A 580 -23.95 17.54 11.66
CA THR A 580 -22.96 18.33 10.91
C THR A 580 -21.67 18.45 11.73
N VAL A 581 -20.54 18.05 11.15
CA VAL A 581 -19.21 18.06 11.75
C VAL A 581 -18.37 19.16 11.11
N LEU A 582 -17.90 20.11 11.89
CA LEU A 582 -17.03 21.21 11.45
C LEU A 582 -15.57 20.88 11.75
N VAL A 583 -14.77 20.76 10.68
CA VAL A 583 -13.32 20.47 10.70
C VAL A 583 -12.57 21.35 9.68
N VAL A 584 -12.99 22.61 9.58
CA VAL A 584 -12.39 23.64 8.73
C VAL A 584 -11.29 24.43 9.46
N PRO A 585 -10.30 25.00 8.75
CA PRO A 585 -9.42 26.00 9.35
C PRO A 585 -10.19 27.28 9.70
N LEU A 586 -9.69 28.08 10.65
CA LEU A 586 -10.25 29.40 10.96
C LEU A 586 -9.66 30.47 10.03
N THR A 587 -10.48 30.98 9.13
CA THR A 587 -10.18 32.06 8.20
C THR A 587 -11.23 33.16 8.33
N GLU A 588 -11.10 34.23 7.54
CA GLU A 588 -12.16 35.24 7.43
C GLU A 588 -13.46 34.64 6.86
N GLU A 589 -13.36 33.68 5.94
CA GLU A 589 -14.50 33.01 5.29
C GLU A 589 -15.22 32.02 6.21
N THR A 590 -14.50 31.37 7.14
CA THR A 590 -15.07 30.33 8.02
C THR A 590 -15.42 30.84 9.41
N ARG A 591 -15.00 32.06 9.78
CA ARG A 591 -15.39 32.71 11.02
C ARG A 591 -16.89 32.96 11.02
N GLY A 592 -17.59 32.45 12.02
CA GLY A 592 -19.04 32.56 12.14
C GLY A 592 -19.79 31.83 11.04
N MET A 593 -19.19 30.85 10.33
CA MET A 593 -19.90 30.13 9.26
C MET A 593 -21.12 29.38 9.78
N ALA A 594 -21.06 28.89 11.03
CA ALA A 594 -22.20 28.30 11.72
C ALA A 594 -22.90 29.37 12.56
N ASP A 595 -23.56 30.29 11.86
CA ASP A 595 -24.38 31.38 12.40
C ASP A 595 -25.85 30.95 12.64
N ALA A 596 -26.71 31.90 12.98
CA ALA A 596 -28.13 31.63 13.22
C ALA A 596 -28.86 31.06 11.99
N GLU A 597 -28.52 31.46 10.77
CA GLU A 597 -29.17 30.95 9.55
C GLU A 597 -28.72 29.51 9.26
N PHE A 598 -27.43 29.24 9.39
CA PHE A 598 -26.87 27.89 9.30
C PHE A 598 -27.53 26.94 10.30
N LEU A 599 -27.62 27.35 11.57
CA LEU A 599 -28.21 26.53 12.64
C LEU A 599 -29.72 26.35 12.45
N ALA A 600 -30.43 27.36 11.90
CA ALA A 600 -31.84 27.28 11.55
C ALA A 600 -32.13 26.31 10.39
N ALA A 601 -31.18 26.12 9.48
CA ALA A 601 -31.32 25.19 8.36
C ALA A 601 -31.15 23.71 8.77
N MET A 602 -30.52 23.43 9.91
CA MET A 602 -30.39 22.07 10.43
C MET A 602 -31.74 21.55 10.94
N PRO A 603 -32.06 20.25 10.73
CA PRO A 603 -33.35 19.70 11.16
C PRO A 603 -33.47 19.62 12.69
N ASP A 604 -34.70 19.64 13.19
CA ASP A 604 -34.99 19.45 14.61
C ASP A 604 -34.40 18.12 15.12
N GLY A 605 -33.69 18.20 16.24
CA GLY A 605 -32.97 17.09 16.85
C GLY A 605 -31.56 16.86 16.30
N ALA A 606 -31.11 17.61 15.29
CA ALA A 606 -29.78 17.43 14.71
C ALA A 606 -28.63 17.72 15.70
N VAL A 607 -27.45 17.17 15.38
CA VAL A 607 -26.24 17.33 16.19
C VAL A 607 -25.20 18.19 15.46
N LEU A 608 -24.76 19.28 16.06
CA LEU A 608 -23.57 20.01 15.62
C LEU A 608 -22.33 19.50 16.35
N VAL A 609 -21.28 19.13 15.63
CA VAL A 609 -19.97 18.79 16.21
C VAL A 609 -18.95 19.82 15.74
N ASN A 610 -18.37 20.59 16.65
CA ASN A 610 -17.26 21.50 16.31
C ASN A 610 -15.94 20.97 16.89
N ALA A 611 -15.10 20.45 16.00
CA ALA A 611 -13.73 20.01 16.28
C ALA A 611 -12.70 20.88 15.50
N ALA A 612 -13.13 22.04 15.01
CA ALA A 612 -12.33 22.99 14.26
C ALA A 612 -11.74 24.06 15.18
N ARG A 613 -12.39 25.22 15.26
CA ARG A 613 -12.05 26.35 16.15
C ARG A 613 -13.34 26.95 16.70
N GLY A 614 -13.28 27.47 17.93
CA GLY A 614 -14.43 28.10 18.58
C GLY A 614 -15.14 29.14 17.72
N PRO A 615 -14.42 30.14 17.16
CA PRO A 615 -15.04 31.22 16.38
C PRO A 615 -15.63 30.82 15.02
N VAL A 616 -15.55 29.54 14.62
CA VAL A 616 -16.25 29.04 13.41
C VAL A 616 -17.77 28.99 13.65
N CYS A 617 -18.20 28.89 14.91
CA CYS A 617 -19.60 28.88 15.29
C CYS A 617 -19.95 30.12 16.10
N ASP A 618 -21.09 30.75 15.78
CA ASP A 618 -21.67 31.78 16.63
C ASP A 618 -22.19 31.11 17.91
N THR A 619 -21.49 31.39 19.02
CA THR A 619 -21.75 30.75 20.31
C THR A 619 -23.09 31.16 20.88
N ASP A 620 -23.52 32.41 20.70
CA ASP A 620 -24.79 32.90 21.25
C ASP A 620 -25.97 32.30 20.47
N ALA A 621 -25.85 32.21 19.14
CA ALA A 621 -26.83 31.53 18.30
C ALA A 621 -26.95 30.05 18.68
N LEU A 622 -25.82 29.34 18.85
CA LEU A 622 -25.82 27.94 19.28
C LEU A 622 -26.44 27.75 20.67
N VAL A 623 -26.15 28.62 21.63
CA VAL A 623 -26.74 28.56 22.97
C VAL A 623 -28.26 28.71 22.91
N ALA A 624 -28.79 29.62 22.09
CA ALA A 624 -30.23 29.76 21.91
C ALA A 624 -30.88 28.47 21.38
N GLU A 625 -30.21 27.78 20.46
CA GLU A 625 -30.71 26.53 19.89
C GLU A 625 -30.70 25.36 20.87
N LEU A 626 -29.63 25.26 21.65
CA LEU A 626 -29.49 24.25 22.69
C LEU A 626 -30.49 24.50 23.83
N ASP A 627 -30.69 25.74 24.25
CA ASP A 627 -31.63 26.12 25.32
C ASP A 627 -33.10 25.83 24.93
N SER A 628 -33.45 26.04 23.66
CA SER A 628 -34.76 25.65 23.12
C SER A 628 -34.97 24.13 23.08
N GLY A 629 -33.88 23.35 23.11
CA GLY A 629 -33.89 21.90 22.94
C GLY A 629 -34.05 21.44 21.49
N ARG A 630 -34.04 22.36 20.50
CA ARG A 630 -34.16 22.02 19.08
C ARG A 630 -32.91 21.29 18.58
N LEU A 631 -31.72 21.75 18.94
CA LEU A 631 -30.46 21.14 18.55
C LEU A 631 -29.74 20.50 19.73
N ARG A 632 -28.76 19.66 19.41
CA ARG A 632 -27.75 19.12 20.34
C ARG A 632 -26.37 19.45 19.79
N ALA A 633 -25.35 19.46 20.64
CA ALA A 633 -24.00 19.75 20.18
C ALA A 633 -22.92 18.98 20.93
N ALA A 634 -21.78 18.81 20.26
CA ALA A 634 -20.52 18.47 20.89
C ALA A 634 -19.45 19.48 20.47
N LEU A 635 -18.83 20.14 21.45
CA LEU A 635 -17.79 21.15 21.24
C LEU A 635 -16.51 20.70 21.92
N ASP A 636 -15.43 20.57 21.14
CA ASP A 636 -14.09 20.50 21.71
C ASP A 636 -13.45 21.89 21.82
N VAL A 637 -13.96 22.86 21.08
CA VAL A 637 -13.41 24.21 20.96
C VAL A 637 -14.51 25.24 21.24
N THR A 638 -14.13 26.38 21.83
CA THR A 638 -15.06 27.45 22.25
C THR A 638 -14.49 28.84 21.98
N ASP A 639 -15.35 29.86 21.95
CA ASP A 639 -14.91 31.26 21.92
C ASP A 639 -15.48 32.00 23.14
N PRO A 640 -14.66 32.48 24.10
CA PRO A 640 -13.20 32.40 24.15
C PRO A 640 -12.67 31.09 24.76
N GLU A 641 -11.36 30.86 24.64
CA GLU A 641 -10.61 29.78 25.31
C GLU A 641 -9.51 30.34 26.23
N PRO A 642 -9.36 29.87 27.48
CA PRO A 642 -10.22 28.92 28.19
C PRO A 642 -11.64 29.47 28.46
N LEU A 643 -12.64 28.59 28.49
CA LEU A 643 -14.02 28.99 28.69
C LEU A 643 -14.25 29.58 30.10
N PRO A 644 -14.78 30.83 30.24
CA PRO A 644 -14.99 31.44 31.54
C PRO A 644 -15.99 30.66 32.41
N ALA A 645 -15.74 30.54 33.72
CA ALA A 645 -16.56 29.72 34.62
C ALA A 645 -18.06 30.10 34.68
N GLY A 646 -18.41 31.34 34.34
CA GLY A 646 -19.79 31.83 34.28
C GLY A 646 -20.49 31.66 32.93
N HIS A 647 -19.81 31.10 31.92
CA HIS A 647 -20.30 31.04 30.55
C HIS A 647 -21.54 30.12 30.40
N PRO A 648 -22.57 30.48 29.60
CA PRO A 648 -23.80 29.68 29.43
C PRO A 648 -23.57 28.23 28.98
N LEU A 649 -22.58 27.99 28.11
CA LEU A 649 -22.21 26.65 27.63
C LEU A 649 -21.96 25.64 28.76
N TRP A 650 -21.53 26.06 29.96
CA TRP A 650 -21.36 25.12 31.08
C TRP A 650 -22.66 24.46 31.54
N LYS A 651 -23.82 25.07 31.27
CA LYS A 651 -25.11 24.68 31.84
C LYS A 651 -26.17 24.35 30.79
N VAL A 652 -25.97 24.78 29.55
CA VAL A 652 -26.96 24.60 28.48
C VAL A 652 -27.22 23.09 28.25
N PRO A 653 -28.49 22.66 28.12
CA PRO A 653 -28.79 21.25 27.89
C PRO A 653 -28.33 20.78 26.50
N GLY A 654 -28.20 19.48 26.32
CA GLY A 654 -27.89 18.90 25.02
C GLY A 654 -26.44 19.09 24.52
N LEU A 655 -25.58 19.72 25.32
CA LEU A 655 -24.16 19.93 25.00
C LEU A 655 -23.24 18.88 25.65
N LEU A 656 -22.36 18.30 24.83
CA LEU A 656 -21.11 17.69 25.26
C LEU A 656 -19.98 18.70 25.07
N LEU A 657 -19.20 18.98 26.11
CA LEU A 657 -18.11 19.94 26.08
C LEU A 657 -16.81 19.27 26.54
N THR A 658 -15.75 19.39 25.74
CA THR A 658 -14.39 18.98 26.11
C THR A 658 -13.41 20.15 25.92
N PRO A 659 -12.33 20.22 26.71
CA PRO A 659 -11.51 21.43 26.79
C PRO A 659 -10.35 21.44 25.78
N HIS A 660 -10.66 21.39 24.48
CA HIS A 660 -9.69 21.40 23.38
C HIS A 660 -8.69 20.24 23.46
N VAL A 661 -9.23 19.02 23.53
CA VAL A 661 -8.48 17.78 23.78
C VAL A 661 -8.66 16.71 22.70
N ALA A 662 -9.40 16.98 21.62
CA ALA A 662 -9.68 16.00 20.59
C ALA A 662 -8.40 15.36 19.99
N ALA A 663 -7.31 16.12 19.90
CA ALA A 663 -6.00 15.64 19.47
C ALA A 663 -4.99 15.42 20.63
N SER A 664 -5.37 15.66 21.88
CA SER A 664 -4.47 15.65 23.04
C SER A 664 -4.29 14.24 23.62
N VAL A 665 -3.63 13.36 22.85
CA VAL A 665 -3.36 11.95 23.21
C VAL A 665 -1.85 11.65 23.21
N PRO A 666 -1.38 10.59 23.91
CA PRO A 666 0.05 10.35 24.13
C PRO A 666 0.92 10.26 22.86
N LEU A 667 0.36 9.74 21.76
CA LEU A 667 1.10 9.51 20.51
C LEU A 667 1.16 10.73 19.58
N THR A 668 0.43 11.80 19.89
CA THR A 668 0.33 13.00 19.04
C THR A 668 1.69 13.63 18.76
N MET A 669 2.55 13.71 19.77
CA MET A 669 3.88 14.32 19.62
C MET A 669 4.80 13.48 18.72
N SER A 670 4.76 12.14 18.84
CA SER A 670 5.53 11.26 17.97
C SER A 670 5.14 11.46 16.50
N ARG A 671 3.82 11.45 16.21
CA ARG A 671 3.32 11.68 14.85
C ARG A 671 3.68 13.07 14.32
N ALA A 672 3.63 14.08 15.19
CA ALA A 672 4.05 15.43 14.83
C ALA A 672 5.54 15.47 14.47
N TYR A 673 6.41 14.77 15.21
CA TYR A 673 7.83 14.70 14.90
C TYR A 673 8.12 13.98 13.58
N ASP A 674 7.36 12.94 13.25
CA ASP A 674 7.49 12.25 11.96
C ASP A 674 7.14 13.20 10.80
N VAL A 675 6.06 13.97 10.94
CA VAL A 675 5.68 15.02 9.97
C VAL A 675 6.75 16.10 9.87
N VAL A 676 7.26 16.60 11.01
CA VAL A 676 8.35 17.60 11.01
C VAL A 676 9.59 17.04 10.30
N ALA A 677 9.98 15.80 10.58
CA ALA A 677 11.12 15.18 9.91
C ALA A 677 10.93 15.10 8.40
N GLU A 678 9.72 14.77 7.94
CA GLU A 678 9.38 14.78 6.53
C GLU A 678 9.45 16.18 5.93
N GLN A 679 8.81 17.20 6.53
CA GLN A 679 8.87 18.58 6.05
C GLN A 679 10.32 19.07 5.94
N LEU A 680 11.16 18.76 6.93
CA LEU A 680 12.55 19.19 6.94
C LEU A 680 13.44 18.40 5.98
N ARG A 681 13.03 17.20 5.52
CA ARG A 681 13.69 16.52 4.40
C ARG A 681 13.55 17.31 3.09
N TYR A 682 12.40 17.93 2.83
CA TYR A 682 12.24 18.84 1.68
C TYR A 682 13.11 20.10 1.86
N PHE A 683 13.07 20.69 3.06
CA PHE A 683 13.86 21.88 3.38
C PHE A 683 15.37 21.68 3.12
N VAL A 684 15.97 20.56 3.55
CA VAL A 684 17.41 20.30 3.32
C VAL A 684 17.76 20.08 1.86
N ARG A 685 16.80 19.63 1.03
CA ARG A 685 16.97 19.51 -0.42
C ARG A 685 16.80 20.85 -1.15
N GLY A 686 16.45 21.92 -0.43
CA GLY A 686 16.10 23.21 -1.04
C GLY A 686 14.75 23.18 -1.75
N GLU A 687 13.92 22.18 -1.44
CA GLU A 687 12.54 22.06 -1.94
C GLU A 687 11.58 22.72 -0.95
N GLU A 688 10.44 23.19 -1.46
CA GLU A 688 9.38 23.75 -0.63
C GLU A 688 8.67 22.63 0.15
N PRO A 689 8.61 22.70 1.49
CA PRO A 689 7.89 21.69 2.27
C PRO A 689 6.38 21.64 1.91
N PRO A 690 5.77 20.44 1.76
CA PRO A 690 4.36 20.30 1.38
C PRO A 690 3.33 21.00 2.29
N ASN A 691 3.69 21.27 3.55
CA ASN A 691 2.83 21.93 4.53
C ASN A 691 3.12 23.43 4.69
N VAL A 692 3.83 24.05 3.75
CA VAL A 692 3.97 25.51 3.74
C VAL A 692 2.60 26.19 3.63
N VAL A 693 2.37 27.13 4.54
CA VAL A 693 1.16 27.93 4.68
C VAL A 693 1.23 29.09 3.70
N HIS A 694 0.20 29.28 2.87
CA HIS A 694 0.16 30.35 1.87
C HIS A 694 -0.99 31.33 2.14
N GLY A 695 -0.68 32.63 2.23
CA GLY A 695 -1.71 33.66 2.46
C GLY A 695 -2.36 33.53 3.84
N THR A 696 -3.66 33.23 3.88
CA THR A 696 -4.43 33.08 5.13
C THR A 696 -4.56 31.65 5.63
N TYR A 697 -4.17 30.65 4.83
CA TYR A 697 -4.06 29.23 5.21
C TYR A 697 -3.37 28.44 4.09
#